data_AF-A0AAU3H6N8-F1
#
_entry.id   AF-A0AAU3H6N8-F1
#
_cell.length_a   1.000
_cell.length_b   1.000
_cell.length_c   1.000
_cell.angle_alpha   90.00
_cell.angle_beta   90.00
_cell.angle_gamma   90.00
#
_symmetry.space_group_name_H-M   'P 1'
#
loop_
_entity.id
_entity.type
_entity.pdbx_description
1 polymer ?
#
loop_
_entity_poly.entity_id
_entity_poly.type
_entity_poly.pdbx_seq_one_letter_code
_entity_poly.pdbx_strand_id
1 'polypeptide(L)'
;MTLPLRDVSPGAAPPPTPPPSTPRRRRAIALAAASLLAAGLLGVVVGGGGTATAGTVGAGSYTETLPPGAVLPKGCGTVSTNPRVFATADAPAGAIPTNDWWSSLIWKRNNCGTSENLQAHPLAFKAENNGLGLSYTTTPAISGTATGVGEYHYPYTEDVRVGVAGLAAPVVKAADWTDWTVTADWSDGNRSMRATIGHGLPFSYYTVTGGGAAQLTATATPTVWRNSGATIGFTVNGHDYVAYGPTGSTWTVNGAGISSTLAGKGYFSVAVLPGGADKAALADTYGRYAHAHVTGTRMSYAYDPATGSVRTTYAFTTTPREGTETKTVVALYPHQWRSLTGATPITPTYVSPRGAMRVLAGVPSFTTSMRFTGVLPEVPAVGDAAGADLSTVTNYLNAELANPEGISGKDTYWAGKGLGRAARIAEIADQLGLTPVRDAAVAAMKTRLTNWLTAGSGETGQLFYYDRNWGTLIGYPASYGSDEDLNDHHFHYGYFVAAAATVAKFDPGWADDTRYGGMVDLLIRDANNYDRADGRFPYLRDFDIYAGHDWASGLAPFFAGNNQESSSEGMNFANALIQWGQATGNTAVRDAGVYLWTTQSAAISEYWFDVHDENFPAGFGHKTVGMVWGDGGAYATWFSSAPEMIQGINMLPITGGHLYLGDHPEYVKANYAELLTNKNGPPTVWQDIIWEFLALGDGDEALRNFRANSTFASEEGESKAHTFHWIRNLAALGNVDTTVTANHPLAKVFRKGTARTYVASNITAAPLTVTFSDGTRLAVPAGKTATSGAYTWSGGNATGGVTVPTGPPPTGTPTPDPTTPTPTPTTASPTPTSPSPSPSTSTPTLEPTRYLAAGGGLDGTAGPAGTVTVVAANGNHDGTPTSPQVFTATGLTGTYTGGTTAFDLGVDAGIAVGNGVQARVSYDLTGDGSFDRVETYRYFATDPIVGLERYRQTQGLASATGTLGNLAGGTVKVEVWNAIGNNPTTVGTGDRSTITLPYSR
;
A
#
# COMPACT_ATOMS: atom_id res chain seq x y z
N MET A 1 -16.45 23.20 23.85
CA MET A 1 -17.84 23.67 24.04
C MET A 1 -18.38 23.07 25.34
N THR A 2 -19.43 23.63 25.95
CA THR A 2 -19.87 23.25 27.31
C THR A 2 -20.66 21.95 27.39
N LEU A 3 -20.27 21.05 28.28
CA LEU A 3 -21.00 19.84 28.67
C LEU A 3 -21.96 20.11 29.85
N PRO A 4 -23.13 19.42 29.93
CA PRO A 4 -23.91 19.30 31.15
C PRO A 4 -23.48 18.08 31.99
N LEU A 5 -23.54 18.20 33.32
CA LEU A 5 -23.19 17.15 34.28
C LEU A 5 -24.32 16.13 34.50
N ARG A 6 -23.98 14.97 35.10
CA ARG A 6 -24.84 14.22 36.03
C ARG A 6 -24.00 13.47 37.08
N ASP A 7 -24.62 13.22 38.23
CA ASP A 7 -23.92 13.08 39.51
C ASP A 7 -23.51 11.65 39.95
N VAL A 8 -22.67 11.61 41.00
CA VAL A 8 -22.09 10.43 41.67
C VAL A 8 -23.08 9.83 42.69
N SER A 9 -23.02 8.57 43.12
CA SER A 9 -22.30 8.08 44.33
C SER A 9 -23.06 6.86 44.97
N PRO A 10 -22.53 6.07 45.95
CA PRO A 10 -21.32 5.23 45.90
C PRO A 10 -21.41 3.83 46.61
N GLY A 11 -20.35 3.02 46.52
CA GLY A 11 -20.00 1.92 47.47
C GLY A 11 -20.33 0.47 47.04
N ALA A 12 -19.70 -0.60 47.56
CA ALA A 12 -18.53 -0.76 48.45
C ALA A 12 -17.96 -2.22 48.36
N ALA A 13 -16.81 -2.52 49.00
CA ALA A 13 -16.11 -3.84 48.98
C ALA A 13 -15.08 -3.96 50.14
N PRO A 14 -14.27 -5.05 50.29
CA PRO A 14 -14.51 -6.52 50.35
C PRO A 14 -14.14 -7.02 51.80
N PRO A 15 -13.44 -8.15 52.14
CA PRO A 15 -13.11 -9.48 51.54
C PRO A 15 -13.70 -10.63 52.45
N PRO A 16 -13.12 -11.81 52.84
CA PRO A 16 -11.89 -12.57 52.47
C PRO A 16 -12.08 -14.13 52.31
N THR A 17 -11.01 -14.92 52.55
CA THR A 17 -10.84 -16.40 52.46
C THR A 17 -9.97 -16.88 53.68
N PRO A 18 -9.37 -18.11 53.84
CA PRO A 18 -9.27 -19.34 53.00
C PRO A 18 -9.57 -20.73 53.69
N PRO A 19 -8.67 -21.75 53.84
CA PRO A 19 -8.77 -23.10 53.21
C PRO A 19 -8.69 -24.28 54.26
N PRO A 20 -8.12 -25.51 54.05
CA PRO A 20 -7.71 -26.29 52.84
C PRO A 20 -8.10 -27.81 52.85
N SER A 21 -7.75 -28.58 51.79
CA SER A 21 -6.87 -29.81 51.86
C SER A 21 -6.92 -30.72 50.62
N THR A 22 -5.88 -31.57 50.45
CA THR A 22 -5.79 -32.71 49.50
C THR A 22 -5.24 -33.94 50.25
N PRO A 23 -5.39 -35.21 49.79
CA PRO A 23 -4.25 -35.82 49.05
C PRO A 23 -4.50 -37.09 48.14
N ARG A 24 -3.64 -37.24 47.12
CA ARG A 24 -2.92 -38.47 46.65
C ARG A 24 -3.64 -39.70 46.01
N ARG A 25 -3.18 -40.02 44.78
CA ARG A 25 -2.67 -41.33 44.25
C ARG A 25 -3.64 -42.55 44.20
N ARG A 26 -3.75 -43.33 43.11
CA ARG A 26 -2.68 -44.10 42.39
C ARG A 26 -3.26 -44.83 41.13
N ARG A 27 -2.39 -45.18 40.16
CA ARG A 27 -2.26 -46.39 39.29
C ARG A 27 -3.49 -47.35 39.06
N ALA A 28 -3.66 -48.04 37.92
CA ALA A 28 -3.01 -48.07 36.59
C ALA A 28 -3.73 -49.10 35.66
N ILE A 29 -3.32 -49.21 34.36
CA ILE A 29 -3.54 -50.35 33.42
C ILE A 29 -5.00 -50.53 32.89
N ALA A 30 -5.30 -51.02 31.67
CA ALA A 30 -4.71 -50.91 30.31
C ALA A 30 -5.65 -51.58 29.27
N LEU A 31 -5.45 -51.28 27.97
CA LEU A 31 -5.77 -52.11 26.77
C LEU A 31 -7.24 -52.40 26.35
N ALA A 32 -7.42 -52.50 25.02
CA ALA A 32 -8.53 -53.08 24.23
C ALA A 32 -9.94 -52.45 24.40
N ALA A 33 -10.62 -51.94 23.36
CA ALA A 33 -11.06 -52.55 22.07
C ALA A 33 -12.21 -53.57 22.24
N ALA A 34 -13.30 -53.55 21.46
CA ALA A 34 -13.78 -52.59 20.45
C ALA A 34 -15.28 -52.83 20.11
N SER A 35 -15.84 -51.97 19.25
CA SER A 35 -17.00 -52.22 18.37
C SER A 35 -18.45 -52.21 18.92
N LEU A 36 -19.29 -51.40 18.24
CA LEU A 36 -20.69 -51.65 17.84
C LEU A 36 -21.70 -52.12 18.92
N LEU A 37 -22.73 -51.34 19.23
CA LEU A 37 -23.96 -51.29 18.39
C LEU A 37 -24.83 -50.05 18.69
N ALA A 38 -25.71 -49.69 17.75
CA ALA A 38 -26.56 -48.50 17.84
C ALA A 38 -28.05 -48.83 18.08
N ALA A 39 -28.68 -48.11 19.02
CA ALA A 39 -30.14 -47.88 19.13
C ALA A 39 -30.40 -46.77 20.17
N GLY A 40 -31.35 -45.85 19.95
CA GLY A 40 -31.74 -44.90 21.03
C GLY A 40 -32.35 -43.54 20.67
N LEU A 41 -33.38 -43.50 19.81
CA LEU A 41 -34.41 -42.44 19.65
C LEU A 41 -34.07 -40.92 19.77
N LEU A 42 -34.44 -40.21 18.71
CA LEU A 42 -35.10 -38.87 18.66
C LEU A 42 -34.85 -37.88 19.83
N GLY A 43 -34.15 -36.79 19.52
CA GLY A 43 -34.10 -35.58 20.35
C GLY A 43 -34.03 -34.29 19.51
N VAL A 44 -35.20 -33.72 19.20
CA VAL A 44 -35.47 -32.33 18.72
C VAL A 44 -34.44 -31.68 17.78
N VAL A 45 -34.83 -31.46 16.52
CA VAL A 45 -34.16 -30.46 15.66
C VAL A 45 -34.51 -29.06 16.16
N VAL A 46 -33.67 -28.53 17.07
CA VAL A 46 -33.63 -27.08 17.34
C VAL A 46 -32.83 -26.45 16.21
N GLY A 47 -33.42 -25.48 15.51
CA GLY A 47 -32.73 -24.67 14.51
C GLY A 47 -31.75 -23.69 15.17
N GLY A 48 -30.62 -24.22 15.65
CA GLY A 48 -29.51 -23.39 16.12
C GLY A 48 -28.87 -22.66 14.94
N GLY A 49 -29.06 -21.34 14.86
CA GLY A 49 -28.23 -20.49 14.01
C GLY A 49 -26.77 -20.64 14.46
N GLY A 50 -25.90 -21.09 13.55
CA GLY A 50 -24.50 -21.33 13.88
C GLY A 50 -23.80 -20.05 14.28
N THR A 51 -23.44 -19.93 15.56
CA THR A 51 -22.55 -18.87 16.06
C THR A 51 -21.19 -19.00 15.39
N ALA A 52 -20.58 -17.86 15.02
CA ALA A 52 -19.28 -17.78 14.38
C ALA A 52 -18.22 -18.65 15.10
N THR A 53 -17.61 -19.61 14.38
CA THR A 53 -16.38 -20.26 14.84
C THR A 53 -15.22 -19.30 14.62
N ALA A 54 -14.73 -18.70 15.72
CA ALA A 54 -13.47 -17.96 15.69
C ALA A 54 -12.30 -18.92 15.43
N GLY A 55 -11.39 -18.54 14.53
CA GLY A 55 -10.12 -19.23 14.33
C GLY A 55 -9.23 -18.98 15.54
N THR A 56 -9.02 -20.00 16.37
CA THR A 56 -8.19 -19.89 17.58
C THR A 56 -6.72 -20.10 17.22
N VAL A 57 -5.88 -19.20 17.72
CA VAL A 57 -4.45 -19.11 17.40
C VAL A 57 -3.70 -18.87 18.71
N GLY A 58 -3.24 -19.96 19.32
CA GLY A 58 -2.74 -19.96 20.70
C GLY A 58 -3.88 -19.65 21.69
N ALA A 59 -3.74 -18.52 22.40
CA ALA A 59 -4.75 -17.94 23.28
C ALA A 59 -5.50 -16.76 22.63
N GLY A 60 -5.08 -16.31 21.44
CA GLY A 60 -5.78 -15.32 20.63
C GLY A 60 -6.75 -15.93 19.62
N SER A 61 -7.44 -15.08 18.87
CA SER A 61 -8.38 -15.48 17.84
C SER A 61 -8.66 -14.39 16.80
N TYR A 62 -9.01 -14.84 15.59
CA TYR A 62 -9.64 -14.02 14.54
C TYR A 62 -11.06 -14.55 14.24
N THR A 63 -11.94 -13.73 13.68
CA THR A 63 -13.28 -14.16 13.23
C THR A 63 -13.30 -14.45 11.73
N GLU A 64 -14.06 -15.47 11.32
CA GLU A 64 -14.36 -15.75 9.89
C GLU A 64 -15.80 -15.36 9.53
N THR A 65 -16.54 -14.77 10.48
CA THR A 65 -17.82 -14.09 10.23
C THR A 65 -17.57 -12.59 10.26
N LEU A 66 -17.93 -11.92 9.16
CA LEU A 66 -17.82 -10.47 9.01
C LEU A 66 -18.60 -9.76 10.14
N PRO A 67 -17.98 -8.83 10.89
CA PRO A 67 -18.67 -8.14 11.97
C PRO A 67 -19.90 -7.34 11.49
N PRO A 68 -20.98 -7.26 12.28
CA PRO A 68 -22.14 -6.43 11.96
C PRO A 68 -21.75 -4.97 11.67
N GLY A 69 -21.93 -4.52 10.42
CA GLY A 69 -21.61 -3.17 9.96
C GLY A 69 -20.22 -3.00 9.32
N ALA A 70 -19.36 -4.03 9.38
CA ALA A 70 -18.11 -4.07 8.62
C ALA A 70 -18.37 -4.25 7.11
N VAL A 71 -17.44 -3.80 6.27
CA VAL A 71 -17.54 -3.86 4.81
C VAL A 71 -16.36 -4.61 4.20
N LEU A 72 -16.65 -5.46 3.21
CA LEU A 72 -15.64 -6.20 2.45
C LEU A 72 -15.00 -5.31 1.37
N PRO A 73 -13.84 -5.73 0.82
CA PRO A 73 -13.22 -5.10 -0.34
C PRO A 73 -14.22 -4.91 -1.50
N LYS A 74 -14.12 -3.79 -2.24
CA LYS A 74 -15.14 -3.35 -3.22
C LYS A 74 -14.58 -3.17 -4.61
N GLY A 75 -15.37 -3.51 -5.63
CA GLY A 75 -15.02 -3.32 -7.04
C GLY A 75 -16.09 -3.87 -7.96
N CYS A 76 -15.73 -4.13 -9.22
CA CYS A 76 -16.67 -4.55 -10.25
C CYS A 76 -17.27 -5.95 -10.04
N GLY A 77 -18.55 -6.10 -10.40
CA GLY A 77 -19.23 -7.40 -10.42
C GLY A 77 -19.31 -8.04 -9.04
N THR A 78 -18.79 -9.27 -8.92
CA THR A 78 -18.79 -10.05 -7.68
C THR A 78 -17.44 -10.05 -6.96
N VAL A 79 -16.48 -9.17 -7.33
CA VAL A 79 -15.10 -9.23 -6.83
C VAL A 79 -15.01 -9.21 -5.29
N SER A 80 -15.91 -8.49 -4.64
CA SER A 80 -16.02 -8.39 -3.17
C SER A 80 -16.09 -9.74 -2.45
N THR A 81 -16.81 -10.73 -3.02
CA THR A 81 -16.96 -12.09 -2.46
C THR A 81 -16.33 -13.18 -3.35
N ASN A 82 -15.76 -12.79 -4.49
CA ASN A 82 -15.03 -13.66 -5.42
C ASN A 82 -13.93 -12.85 -6.13
N PRO A 83 -12.79 -12.59 -5.47
CA PRO A 83 -11.70 -11.81 -6.07
C PRO A 83 -11.08 -12.47 -7.30
N ARG A 84 -11.31 -13.77 -7.49
CA ARG A 84 -10.88 -14.52 -8.67
C ARG A 84 -11.81 -14.32 -9.89
N VAL A 85 -12.82 -13.45 -9.81
CA VAL A 85 -13.77 -13.20 -10.92
C VAL A 85 -13.09 -12.66 -12.19
N PHE A 86 -12.03 -11.85 -12.06
CA PHE A 86 -11.21 -11.38 -13.20
C PHE A 86 -9.92 -12.18 -13.41
N ALA A 87 -9.76 -13.33 -12.74
CA ALA A 87 -8.76 -14.33 -13.07
C ALA A 87 -9.29 -15.34 -14.12
N THR A 88 -8.38 -16.00 -14.85
CA THR A 88 -8.71 -17.21 -15.62
C THR A 88 -8.52 -18.48 -14.76
N ALA A 89 -8.86 -19.65 -15.31
CA ALA A 89 -8.64 -20.94 -14.65
C ALA A 89 -7.16 -21.34 -14.56
N ASP A 90 -6.28 -20.73 -15.36
CA ASP A 90 -4.83 -21.05 -15.38
C ASP A 90 -4.06 -20.29 -14.29
N ALA A 91 -4.68 -19.26 -13.68
CA ALA A 91 -4.02 -18.32 -12.79
C ALA A 91 -3.66 -18.94 -11.42
N PRO A 92 -2.48 -18.63 -10.83
CA PRO A 92 -1.98 -19.24 -9.60
C PRO A 92 -3.02 -19.33 -8.47
N ALA A 93 -3.24 -20.56 -7.97
CA ALA A 93 -4.24 -20.85 -6.95
C ALA A 93 -3.87 -20.28 -5.57
N GLY A 94 -4.88 -20.08 -4.71
CA GLY A 94 -4.74 -19.46 -3.39
C GLY A 94 -5.22 -18.01 -3.37
N ALA A 95 -4.67 -17.24 -2.43
CA ALA A 95 -4.92 -15.81 -2.28
C ALA A 95 -4.58 -15.01 -3.55
N ILE A 96 -5.19 -13.83 -3.69
CA ILE A 96 -4.99 -12.92 -4.82
C ILE A 96 -3.98 -11.83 -4.43
N PRO A 97 -2.97 -11.52 -5.27
CA PRO A 97 -2.12 -10.36 -5.06
C PRO A 97 -2.92 -9.05 -5.07
N THR A 98 -2.61 -8.21 -4.11
CA THR A 98 -3.10 -6.84 -3.93
C THR A 98 -1.85 -5.96 -3.72
N ASN A 99 -1.98 -4.63 -3.69
CA ASN A 99 -0.86 -3.73 -3.35
C ASN A 99 0.32 -3.85 -4.34
N ASP A 100 0.02 -3.93 -5.64
CA ASP A 100 0.99 -4.18 -6.71
C ASP A 100 0.79 -3.17 -7.87
N TRP A 101 1.79 -2.99 -8.74
CA TRP A 101 1.74 -2.07 -9.90
C TRP A 101 0.69 -2.48 -10.94
N TRP A 102 0.17 -3.71 -10.86
CA TRP A 102 -0.82 -4.27 -11.79
C TRP A 102 -2.18 -4.64 -11.17
N SER A 103 -2.42 -4.38 -9.88
CA SER A 103 -3.64 -4.82 -9.18
C SER A 103 -4.96 -4.39 -9.85
N SER A 104 -4.97 -3.26 -10.56
CA SER A 104 -6.15 -2.78 -11.30
C SER A 104 -6.63 -3.74 -12.41
N LEU A 105 -5.73 -4.57 -12.96
CA LEU A 105 -6.07 -5.60 -13.95
C LEU A 105 -6.99 -6.69 -13.37
N ILE A 106 -6.76 -7.09 -12.11
CA ILE A 106 -7.44 -8.22 -11.46
C ILE A 106 -8.55 -7.78 -10.49
N TRP A 107 -8.48 -6.57 -9.94
CA TRP A 107 -9.49 -6.05 -9.01
C TRP A 107 -10.64 -5.33 -9.74
N LYS A 108 -10.30 -4.44 -10.69
CA LYS A 108 -11.20 -3.57 -11.48
C LYS A 108 -12.17 -2.73 -10.63
N ARG A 109 -11.84 -1.45 -10.41
CA ARG A 109 -12.66 -0.50 -9.62
C ARG A 109 -13.50 0.44 -10.49
N ASN A 110 -12.83 1.21 -11.37
CA ASN A 110 -13.46 2.28 -12.14
C ASN A 110 -13.91 1.81 -13.53
N ASN A 111 -13.22 0.82 -14.11
CA ASN A 111 -13.60 0.16 -15.36
C ASN A 111 -13.67 -1.37 -15.19
N CYS A 112 -14.83 -1.96 -15.52
CA CYS A 112 -15.07 -3.39 -15.35
C CYS A 112 -14.61 -4.27 -16.54
N GLY A 113 -14.19 -3.68 -17.65
CA GLY A 113 -13.67 -4.39 -18.83
C GLY A 113 -12.14 -4.40 -18.89
N THR A 114 -11.53 -3.21 -18.77
CA THR A 114 -10.10 -2.96 -19.01
C THR A 114 -9.28 -3.01 -17.72
N SER A 115 -8.02 -2.55 -17.76
CA SER A 115 -7.30 -2.09 -16.57
C SER A 115 -7.21 -0.56 -16.53
N GLU A 116 -6.71 -0.02 -15.42
CA GLU A 116 -6.07 1.31 -15.41
C GLU A 116 -4.64 1.21 -16.00
N ASN A 117 -3.84 2.27 -15.88
CA ASN A 117 -2.46 2.25 -16.37
C ASN A 117 -1.57 1.38 -15.46
N LEU A 118 -0.71 0.57 -16.07
CA LEU A 118 0.15 -0.42 -15.41
C LEU A 118 1.63 0.02 -15.60
N GLN A 119 2.23 0.57 -14.54
CA GLN A 119 3.48 1.34 -14.62
C GLN A 119 4.72 0.44 -14.41
N ALA A 120 5.02 -0.42 -15.39
CA ALA A 120 6.05 -1.46 -15.28
C ALA A 120 7.49 -0.97 -15.48
N HIS A 121 7.72 0.00 -16.37
CA HIS A 121 9.03 0.51 -16.77
C HIS A 121 9.99 -0.53 -17.43
N PRO A 122 10.67 -0.17 -18.54
CA PRO A 122 10.63 1.12 -19.21
C PRO A 122 9.27 1.44 -19.84
N LEU A 123 8.42 0.44 -20.11
CA LEU A 123 7.06 0.65 -20.64
C LEU A 123 6.02 0.88 -19.55
N ALA A 124 5.14 1.85 -19.80
CA ALA A 124 3.81 1.89 -19.23
C ALA A 124 2.85 1.11 -20.14
N PHE A 125 1.90 0.38 -19.56
CA PHE A 125 0.94 -0.43 -20.31
C PHE A 125 -0.52 -0.10 -19.96
N LYS A 126 -1.47 -0.39 -20.86
CA LYS A 126 -2.90 -0.36 -20.54
C LYS A 126 -3.67 -1.47 -21.25
N ALA A 127 -4.42 -2.28 -20.50
CA ALA A 127 -5.11 -3.44 -21.04
C ALA A 127 -6.51 -3.09 -21.56
N GLU A 128 -6.62 -2.76 -22.84
CA GLU A 128 -7.84 -2.32 -23.52
C GLU A 128 -8.57 -3.49 -24.20
N ASN A 129 -9.89 -3.41 -24.43
CA ASN A 129 -10.70 -4.56 -24.90
C ASN A 129 -10.24 -5.21 -26.22
N ASN A 130 -9.49 -4.50 -27.07
CA ASN A 130 -8.95 -4.98 -28.35
C ASN A 130 -7.42 -5.24 -28.35
N GLY A 131 -6.72 -5.01 -27.23
CA GLY A 131 -5.29 -5.29 -27.12
C GLY A 131 -4.58 -4.58 -25.97
N LEU A 132 -3.27 -4.78 -25.85
CA LEU A 132 -2.42 -4.09 -24.87
C LEU A 132 -1.86 -2.81 -25.49
N GLY A 133 -2.22 -1.66 -24.95
CA GLY A 133 -1.56 -0.38 -25.25
C GLY A 133 -0.20 -0.28 -24.56
N LEU A 134 0.79 0.25 -25.27
CA LEU A 134 2.17 0.50 -24.84
C LEU A 134 2.44 2.00 -24.91
N SER A 135 3.15 2.52 -23.92
CA SER A 135 3.56 3.93 -23.78
C SER A 135 5.00 4.00 -23.30
N TYR A 136 5.85 4.78 -23.98
CA TYR A 136 7.20 5.09 -23.51
C TYR A 136 7.43 6.59 -23.30
N THR A 137 6.53 7.28 -22.60
CA THR A 137 6.68 8.70 -22.24
C THR A 137 8.03 8.99 -21.60
N THR A 138 8.90 9.69 -22.34
CA THR A 138 10.27 10.07 -21.90
C THR A 138 10.38 11.52 -21.42
N THR A 139 9.32 12.31 -21.53
CA THR A 139 9.27 13.71 -21.08
C THR A 139 8.32 13.84 -19.90
N PRO A 140 8.76 14.37 -18.74
CA PRO A 140 7.89 14.58 -17.60
C PRO A 140 6.95 15.77 -17.83
N ALA A 141 5.67 15.60 -17.49
CA ALA A 141 4.79 16.70 -17.14
C ALA A 141 5.12 17.15 -15.70
N ILE A 142 5.14 18.46 -15.45
CA ILE A 142 5.46 19.04 -14.13
C ILE A 142 4.36 20.05 -13.78
N SER A 143 3.84 19.98 -12.55
CA SER A 143 2.74 20.81 -12.05
C SER A 143 3.15 21.58 -10.79
N GLY A 144 2.34 22.59 -10.40
CA GLY A 144 2.52 23.33 -9.15
C GLY A 144 3.70 24.32 -9.15
N THR A 145 4.37 24.47 -8.00
CA THR A 145 5.39 25.49 -7.76
C THR A 145 6.53 24.99 -6.86
N ALA A 146 7.77 25.30 -7.22
CA ALA A 146 9.02 24.89 -6.53
C ALA A 146 9.21 25.32 -5.05
N THR A 147 8.22 25.98 -4.43
CA THR A 147 8.20 26.31 -2.99
C THR A 147 6.85 26.05 -2.33
N GLY A 148 5.95 25.34 -3.00
CA GLY A 148 4.59 25.02 -2.56
C GLY A 148 4.30 23.55 -2.84
N VAL A 149 3.05 23.20 -3.16
CA VAL A 149 2.77 21.88 -3.75
C VAL A 149 3.26 21.86 -5.20
N GLY A 150 3.84 20.74 -5.62
CA GLY A 150 4.26 20.50 -6.99
C GLY A 150 4.45 19.01 -7.25
N GLU A 151 4.35 18.59 -8.51
CA GLU A 151 4.37 17.17 -8.90
C GLU A 151 5.14 16.98 -10.22
N TYR A 152 5.69 15.80 -10.44
CA TYR A 152 6.20 15.37 -11.74
C TYR A 152 5.68 13.98 -12.10
N HIS A 153 5.23 13.81 -13.34
CA HIS A 153 4.69 12.54 -13.84
C HIS A 153 5.13 12.30 -15.29
N TYR A 154 5.28 11.04 -15.70
CA TYR A 154 5.51 10.60 -17.08
C TYR A 154 4.23 9.94 -17.61
N PRO A 155 3.16 10.73 -17.87
CA PRO A 155 1.80 10.20 -18.05
C PRO A 155 1.69 9.20 -19.20
N TYR A 156 0.88 8.16 -19.01
CA TYR A 156 0.62 7.16 -20.05
C TYR A 156 0.11 7.84 -21.34
N THR A 157 0.89 7.73 -22.41
CA THR A 157 0.58 8.25 -23.73
C THR A 157 0.76 7.11 -24.73
N GLU A 158 -0.35 6.58 -25.26
CA GLU A 158 -0.29 5.39 -26.10
C GLU A 158 0.52 5.64 -27.38
N ASP A 159 1.59 4.88 -27.55
CA ASP A 159 2.45 4.87 -28.73
C ASP A 159 1.99 3.79 -29.71
N VAL A 160 1.71 2.58 -29.20
CA VAL A 160 1.30 1.41 -29.98
C VAL A 160 0.29 0.58 -29.20
N ARG A 161 -0.82 0.21 -29.83
CA ARG A 161 -1.70 -0.86 -29.35
C ARG A 161 -1.35 -2.18 -30.04
N VAL A 162 -1.07 -3.22 -29.25
CA VAL A 162 -0.73 -4.56 -29.71
C VAL A 162 -1.91 -5.49 -29.47
N GLY A 163 -2.48 -6.06 -30.54
CA GLY A 163 -3.67 -6.91 -30.49
C GLY A 163 -3.74 -7.93 -31.63
N VAL A 164 -4.94 -8.44 -31.88
CA VAL A 164 -5.23 -9.37 -32.98
C VAL A 164 -6.34 -8.80 -33.86
N ALA A 165 -6.22 -8.94 -35.18
CA ALA A 165 -7.17 -8.40 -36.15
C ALA A 165 -8.59 -8.96 -35.92
N GLY A 166 -9.50 -8.09 -35.46
CA GLY A 166 -10.90 -8.42 -35.16
C GLY A 166 -11.17 -8.92 -33.74
N LEU A 167 -10.17 -8.96 -32.85
CA LEU A 167 -10.34 -9.28 -31.43
C LEU A 167 -11.09 -8.15 -30.69
N ALA A 168 -12.15 -8.52 -29.96
CA ALA A 168 -12.88 -7.63 -29.07
C ALA A 168 -13.33 -8.40 -27.83
N ALA A 169 -12.43 -8.51 -26.84
CA ALA A 169 -12.76 -9.16 -25.57
C ALA A 169 -13.75 -8.30 -24.77
N PRO A 170 -14.80 -8.87 -24.16
CA PRO A 170 -15.73 -8.11 -23.32
C PRO A 170 -15.12 -7.72 -21.97
N VAL A 171 -14.07 -8.43 -21.55
CA VAL A 171 -13.28 -8.17 -20.34
C VAL A 171 -11.86 -8.73 -20.53
N VAL A 172 -10.85 -8.01 -20.04
CA VAL A 172 -9.47 -8.50 -19.97
C VAL A 172 -9.21 -9.08 -18.58
N LYS A 173 -8.59 -10.26 -18.51
CA LYS A 173 -8.35 -11.02 -17.26
C LYS A 173 -6.87 -11.18 -16.95
N ALA A 174 -6.53 -11.56 -15.72
CA ALA A 174 -5.21 -12.10 -15.38
C ALA A 174 -5.21 -13.64 -15.55
N ALA A 175 -4.26 -14.16 -16.32
CA ALA A 175 -4.11 -15.60 -16.56
C ALA A 175 -2.91 -16.25 -15.87
N ASP A 176 -1.92 -15.46 -15.47
CA ASP A 176 -0.76 -15.93 -14.69
C ASP A 176 -0.09 -14.74 -13.99
N TRP A 177 0.63 -14.98 -12.90
CA TRP A 177 1.51 -13.99 -12.26
C TRP A 177 2.65 -14.66 -11.49
N THR A 178 3.77 -13.97 -11.40
CA THR A 178 4.91 -14.30 -10.52
C THR A 178 5.51 -12.99 -9.98
N ASP A 179 6.54 -13.09 -9.13
CA ASP A 179 7.11 -12.04 -8.28
C ASP A 179 7.15 -10.59 -8.80
N TRP A 180 7.33 -10.35 -10.11
CA TRP A 180 7.17 -9.00 -10.70
C TRP A 180 6.62 -9.01 -12.14
N THR A 181 5.87 -10.04 -12.53
CA THR A 181 5.26 -10.16 -13.87
C THR A 181 3.82 -10.63 -13.81
N VAL A 182 2.96 -10.10 -14.67
CA VAL A 182 1.60 -10.58 -14.90
C VAL A 182 1.40 -10.96 -16.37
N THR A 183 0.57 -11.99 -16.62
CA THR A 183 0.06 -12.33 -17.95
C THR A 183 -1.39 -11.93 -18.06
N ALA A 184 -1.67 -10.91 -18.87
CA ALA A 184 -3.04 -10.52 -19.23
C ALA A 184 -3.62 -11.43 -20.33
N ASP A 185 -4.93 -11.64 -20.32
CA ASP A 185 -5.69 -12.54 -21.20
C ASP A 185 -6.92 -11.85 -21.79
N TRP A 186 -7.02 -11.90 -23.11
CA TRP A 186 -8.13 -11.42 -23.91
C TRP A 186 -8.77 -12.61 -24.62
N SER A 187 -10.10 -12.73 -24.57
CA SER A 187 -10.85 -13.71 -25.35
C SER A 187 -12.18 -13.12 -25.83
N ASP A 188 -12.47 -13.23 -27.13
CA ASP A 188 -13.79 -12.89 -27.71
C ASP A 188 -14.68 -14.14 -27.92
N GLY A 189 -14.22 -15.30 -27.45
CA GLY A 189 -14.86 -16.61 -27.66
C GLY A 189 -14.49 -17.30 -28.98
N ASN A 190 -14.01 -16.56 -29.98
CA ASN A 190 -13.49 -17.10 -31.25
C ASN A 190 -11.97 -16.98 -31.32
N ARG A 191 -11.42 -15.86 -30.82
CA ARG A 191 -10.00 -15.52 -30.76
C ARG A 191 -9.55 -15.32 -29.32
N SER A 192 -8.27 -15.55 -29.07
CA SER A 192 -7.62 -15.10 -27.84
C SER A 192 -6.22 -14.53 -28.08
N MET A 193 -5.80 -13.70 -27.13
CA MET A 193 -4.43 -13.22 -26.98
C MET A 193 -4.05 -13.31 -25.50
N ARG A 194 -2.80 -13.65 -25.22
CA ARG A 194 -2.15 -13.38 -23.93
C ARG A 194 -0.94 -12.47 -24.13
N ALA A 195 -0.68 -11.64 -23.14
CA ALA A 195 0.49 -10.76 -23.09
C ALA A 195 1.14 -10.83 -21.70
N THR A 196 2.37 -11.34 -21.62
CA THR A 196 3.18 -11.33 -20.38
C THR A 196 4.04 -10.07 -20.35
N ILE A 197 3.95 -9.34 -19.25
CA ILE A 197 4.62 -8.06 -18.96
C ILE A 197 5.11 -8.03 -17.50
N GLY A 198 6.05 -7.16 -17.17
CA GLY A 198 6.53 -7.03 -15.79
C GLY A 198 7.58 -5.95 -15.59
N HIS A 199 7.90 -5.66 -14.33
CA HIS A 199 8.87 -4.65 -13.98
C HIS A 199 10.25 -4.95 -14.59
N GLY A 200 10.87 -3.91 -15.15
CA GLY A 200 12.20 -4.00 -15.74
C GLY A 200 12.28 -4.86 -17.02
N LEU A 201 11.16 -5.17 -17.67
CA LEU A 201 11.13 -5.86 -18.96
C LEU A 201 10.91 -4.87 -20.11
N PRO A 202 11.92 -4.62 -20.98
CA PRO A 202 11.71 -3.92 -22.24
C PRO A 202 10.79 -4.64 -23.23
N PHE A 203 10.57 -5.95 -23.03
CA PHE A 203 9.75 -6.82 -23.85
C PHE A 203 8.35 -7.02 -23.27
N SER A 204 7.34 -6.97 -24.14
CA SER A 204 6.06 -7.66 -23.94
C SER A 204 6.00 -8.91 -24.82
N TYR A 205 5.54 -10.02 -24.24
CA TYR A 205 5.56 -11.35 -24.87
C TYR A 205 4.15 -11.86 -25.17
N TYR A 206 3.87 -12.21 -26.41
CA TYR A 206 2.51 -12.52 -26.87
C TYR A 206 2.34 -13.96 -27.37
N THR A 207 1.18 -14.54 -27.07
CA THR A 207 0.65 -15.75 -27.73
C THR A 207 -0.78 -15.51 -28.18
N VAL A 208 -1.16 -15.99 -29.38
CA VAL A 208 -2.46 -15.72 -30.02
C VAL A 208 -3.06 -17.01 -30.58
N THR A 209 -4.38 -17.17 -30.43
CA THR A 209 -5.12 -18.35 -30.93
C THR A 209 -6.46 -17.96 -31.56
N GLY A 210 -7.12 -18.90 -32.24
CA GLY A 210 -8.43 -18.68 -32.87
C GLY A 210 -8.43 -17.97 -34.23
N GLY A 211 -7.27 -17.45 -34.64
CA GLY A 211 -7.05 -16.88 -35.97
C GLY A 211 -7.23 -15.37 -36.06
N GLY A 212 -6.78 -14.80 -37.18
CA GLY A 212 -6.52 -13.37 -37.32
C GLY A 212 -5.01 -13.09 -37.31
N ALA A 213 -4.61 -11.97 -37.92
CA ALA A 213 -3.23 -11.50 -37.89
C ALA A 213 -2.92 -10.84 -36.54
N ALA A 214 -1.68 -10.92 -36.08
CA ALA A 214 -1.17 -9.97 -35.09
C ALA A 214 -1.28 -8.56 -35.69
N GLN A 215 -1.79 -7.62 -34.91
CA GLN A 215 -2.06 -6.25 -35.32
C GLN A 215 -1.46 -5.29 -34.31
N LEU A 216 -0.42 -4.56 -34.73
CA LEU A 216 0.11 -3.40 -34.05
C LEU A 216 -0.55 -2.18 -34.69
N THR A 217 -1.04 -1.26 -33.87
CA THR A 217 -1.68 -0.01 -34.32
C THR A 217 -0.98 1.14 -33.61
N ALA A 218 -0.16 1.87 -34.34
CA ALA A 218 0.51 3.07 -33.83
C ALA A 218 -0.49 4.23 -33.73
N THR A 219 -0.27 5.18 -32.82
CA THR A 219 -1.13 6.38 -32.69
C THR A 219 -0.82 7.46 -33.73
N ALA A 220 0.36 7.42 -34.33
CA ALA A 220 0.74 8.16 -35.54
C ALA A 220 1.25 7.19 -36.64
N THR A 221 1.44 7.68 -37.87
CA THR A 221 2.04 6.85 -38.94
C THR A 221 3.50 6.55 -38.59
N PRO A 222 3.90 5.27 -38.41
CA PRO A 222 5.21 4.93 -37.87
C PRO A 222 6.32 5.04 -38.93
N THR A 223 7.47 5.58 -38.55
CA THR A 223 8.67 5.62 -39.41
C THR A 223 9.38 4.28 -39.33
N VAL A 224 9.14 3.41 -40.32
CA VAL A 224 9.72 2.06 -40.38
C VAL A 224 11.18 2.15 -40.85
N TRP A 225 12.12 1.90 -39.94
CA TRP A 225 13.56 1.91 -40.22
C TRP A 225 14.15 0.51 -40.47
N ARG A 226 13.39 -0.56 -40.20
CA ARG A 226 13.70 -1.94 -40.57
C ARG A 226 12.42 -2.70 -40.89
N ASN A 227 12.34 -3.37 -42.03
CA ASN A 227 11.37 -4.45 -42.25
C ASN A 227 12.09 -5.56 -43.04
N SER A 228 12.37 -6.68 -42.36
CA SER A 228 13.28 -7.71 -42.86
C SER A 228 12.81 -9.08 -42.41
N GLY A 229 11.94 -9.71 -43.20
CA GLY A 229 11.34 -10.99 -42.88
C GLY A 229 10.55 -10.91 -41.57
N ALA A 230 10.96 -11.69 -40.57
CA ALA A 230 10.26 -11.83 -39.31
C ALA A 230 10.43 -10.63 -38.34
N THR A 231 11.32 -9.67 -38.64
CA THR A 231 11.60 -8.50 -37.78
C THR A 231 11.16 -7.20 -38.44
N ILE A 232 10.38 -6.39 -37.74
CA ILE A 232 10.08 -4.99 -38.10
C ILE A 232 10.49 -4.05 -36.97
N GLY A 233 11.26 -3.02 -37.29
CA GLY A 233 11.70 -1.95 -36.39
C GLY A 233 11.19 -0.60 -36.89
N PHE A 234 10.56 0.17 -36.00
CA PHE A 234 9.84 1.38 -36.34
C PHE A 234 9.86 2.43 -35.23
N THR A 235 9.74 3.70 -35.59
CA THR A 235 9.63 4.84 -34.65
C THR A 235 8.20 5.38 -34.65
N VAL A 236 7.64 5.65 -33.49
CA VAL A 236 6.37 6.39 -33.30
C VAL A 236 6.56 7.40 -32.16
N ASN A 237 6.05 8.62 -32.31
CA ASN A 237 6.14 9.72 -31.33
C ASN A 237 7.58 10.07 -30.84
N GLY A 238 8.62 9.59 -31.53
CA GLY A 238 10.03 9.72 -31.14
C GLY A 238 10.61 8.48 -30.44
N HIS A 239 9.77 7.53 -30.04
CA HIS A 239 10.14 6.29 -29.36
C HIS A 239 10.33 5.15 -30.36
N ASP A 240 11.34 4.31 -30.14
CA ASP A 240 11.74 3.24 -31.05
C ASP A 240 11.30 1.86 -30.56
N TYR A 241 10.60 1.13 -31.43
CA TYR A 241 10.03 -0.19 -31.16
C TYR A 241 10.51 -1.23 -32.17
N VAL A 242 10.54 -2.49 -31.75
CA VAL A 242 10.82 -3.64 -32.62
C VAL A 242 9.85 -4.77 -32.31
N ALA A 243 9.20 -5.32 -33.33
CA ALA A 243 8.40 -6.53 -33.24
C ALA A 243 9.11 -7.71 -33.91
N TYR A 244 9.16 -8.84 -33.18
CA TYR A 244 9.81 -10.07 -33.59
C TYR A 244 8.75 -11.16 -33.76
N GLY A 245 8.34 -11.37 -35.01
CA GLY A 245 7.54 -12.51 -35.40
C GLY A 245 8.39 -13.79 -35.49
N PRO A 246 7.77 -14.96 -35.58
CA PRO A 246 8.50 -16.23 -35.74
C PRO A 246 9.22 -16.36 -37.09
N THR A 247 10.28 -17.19 -37.16
CA THR A 247 10.95 -17.54 -38.43
C THR A 247 9.93 -17.99 -39.49
N GLY A 248 10.00 -17.39 -40.67
CA GLY A 248 9.06 -17.56 -41.78
C GLY A 248 7.97 -16.48 -41.88
N SER A 249 7.85 -15.60 -40.87
CA SER A 249 6.89 -14.49 -40.89
C SER A 249 7.37 -13.32 -41.75
N THR A 250 6.41 -12.47 -42.13
CA THR A 250 6.63 -11.16 -42.76
C THR A 250 5.71 -10.12 -42.13
N TRP A 251 6.10 -8.85 -42.16
CA TRP A 251 5.29 -7.73 -41.65
C TRP A 251 4.81 -6.81 -42.78
N THR A 252 3.51 -6.55 -42.82
CA THR A 252 2.85 -5.61 -43.74
C THR A 252 2.57 -4.31 -43.00
N VAL A 253 2.70 -3.17 -43.69
CA VAL A 253 2.48 -1.83 -43.15
C VAL A 253 1.42 -1.11 -43.99
N ASN A 254 0.40 -0.55 -43.35
CA ASN A 254 -0.70 0.17 -44.00
C ASN A 254 -1.20 1.31 -43.11
N GLY A 255 -0.84 2.56 -43.46
CA GLY A 255 -1.06 3.72 -42.60
C GLY A 255 -0.37 3.55 -41.25
N ALA A 256 -1.13 3.67 -40.16
CA ALA A 256 -0.64 3.42 -38.81
C ALA A 256 -0.69 1.93 -38.37
N GLY A 257 -1.24 1.05 -39.21
CA GLY A 257 -1.33 -0.39 -38.93
C GLY A 257 -0.11 -1.18 -39.41
N ILE A 258 0.45 -2.00 -38.53
CA ILE A 258 1.50 -2.98 -38.81
C ILE A 258 0.93 -4.37 -38.50
N SER A 259 0.99 -5.33 -39.43
CA SER A 259 0.37 -6.65 -39.23
C SER A 259 1.19 -7.83 -39.75
N SER A 260 0.99 -9.00 -39.13
CA SER A 260 1.61 -10.26 -39.56
C SER A 260 0.71 -11.47 -39.28
N THR A 261 0.74 -12.45 -40.17
CA THR A 261 0.11 -13.78 -39.96
C THR A 261 0.94 -14.70 -39.05
N LEU A 262 2.11 -14.25 -38.58
CA LEU A 262 3.04 -15.01 -37.71
C LEU A 262 3.44 -16.38 -38.28
N ALA A 263 3.40 -16.54 -39.61
CA ALA A 263 3.53 -17.83 -40.30
C ALA A 263 2.61 -18.95 -39.74
N GLY A 264 1.48 -18.59 -39.12
CA GLY A 264 0.55 -19.52 -38.47
C GLY A 264 1.01 -20.08 -37.12
N LYS A 265 2.17 -19.66 -36.59
CA LYS A 265 2.77 -20.22 -35.36
C LYS A 265 2.22 -19.63 -34.04
N GLY A 266 1.52 -18.50 -34.09
CA GLY A 266 0.73 -18.00 -32.94
C GLY A 266 1.51 -17.40 -31.76
N TYR A 267 2.74 -16.92 -31.94
CA TYR A 267 3.48 -16.15 -30.93
C TYR A 267 4.29 -15.03 -31.56
N PHE A 268 4.62 -13.99 -30.78
CA PHE A 268 5.56 -12.92 -31.13
C PHE A 268 5.96 -12.15 -29.87
N SER A 269 6.93 -11.25 -29.99
CA SER A 269 7.24 -10.27 -28.95
C SER A 269 7.40 -8.87 -29.53
N VAL A 270 7.20 -7.86 -28.69
CA VAL A 270 7.46 -6.45 -29.00
C VAL A 270 8.40 -5.91 -27.93
N ALA A 271 9.40 -5.13 -28.33
CA ALA A 271 10.29 -4.44 -27.41
C ALA A 271 10.34 -2.94 -27.70
N VAL A 272 10.50 -2.14 -26.66
CA VAL A 272 10.98 -0.76 -26.78
C VAL A 272 12.50 -0.72 -26.69
N LEU A 273 13.14 0.15 -27.47
CA LEU A 273 14.58 0.41 -27.43
C LEU A 273 14.83 1.74 -26.69
N PRO A 274 15.90 1.86 -25.88
CA PRO A 274 16.30 3.14 -25.31
C PRO A 274 16.91 4.02 -26.40
N GLY A 275 16.77 5.35 -26.26
CA GLY A 275 17.30 6.31 -27.22
C GLY A 275 18.82 6.22 -27.38
N GLY A 276 19.31 6.11 -28.63
CA GLY A 276 20.74 6.00 -28.91
C GLY A 276 21.08 5.92 -30.39
N ALA A 277 22.37 5.92 -30.69
CA ALA A 277 22.87 6.11 -32.06
C ALA A 277 22.69 4.89 -33.01
N ASP A 278 22.69 3.66 -32.49
CA ASP A 278 22.54 2.44 -33.31
C ASP A 278 21.45 1.50 -32.77
N LYS A 279 20.21 1.85 -33.10
CA LYS A 279 19.03 1.02 -32.84
C LYS A 279 18.96 -0.26 -33.70
N ALA A 280 19.72 -0.35 -34.79
CA ALA A 280 19.74 -1.56 -35.62
C ALA A 280 20.57 -2.67 -34.94
N ALA A 281 21.78 -2.35 -34.47
CA ALA A 281 22.60 -3.28 -33.70
C ALA A 281 21.96 -3.65 -32.34
N LEU A 282 21.24 -2.71 -31.71
CA LEU A 282 20.50 -3.02 -30.49
C LEU A 282 19.30 -3.94 -30.76
N ALA A 283 18.58 -3.75 -31.87
CA ALA A 283 17.53 -4.67 -32.32
C ALA A 283 18.07 -6.08 -32.62
N ASP A 284 19.28 -6.21 -33.19
CA ASP A 284 19.95 -7.50 -33.39
C ASP A 284 20.50 -8.11 -32.09
N THR A 285 20.72 -7.29 -31.06
CA THR A 285 21.06 -7.76 -29.71
C THR A 285 19.81 -8.30 -29.00
N TYR A 286 18.71 -7.57 -29.04
CA TYR A 286 17.42 -7.95 -28.44
C TYR A 286 16.81 -9.16 -29.17
N GLY A 287 16.91 -9.21 -30.50
CA GLY A 287 16.36 -10.28 -31.35
C GLY A 287 16.85 -11.69 -31.02
N ARG A 288 18.03 -11.82 -30.38
CA ARG A 288 18.54 -13.11 -29.87
C ARG A 288 17.65 -13.70 -28.77
N TYR A 289 17.08 -12.83 -27.95
CA TYR A 289 16.29 -13.15 -26.76
C TYR A 289 14.78 -13.03 -27.00
N ALA A 290 14.37 -12.44 -28.13
CA ALA A 290 12.99 -12.11 -28.45
C ALA A 290 12.03 -13.32 -28.51
N HIS A 291 12.53 -14.55 -28.66
CA HIS A 291 11.74 -15.78 -28.63
C HIS A 291 11.90 -16.60 -27.34
N ALA A 292 12.76 -16.17 -26.40
CA ALA A 292 12.85 -16.70 -25.05
C ALA A 292 11.82 -15.96 -24.16
N HIS A 293 10.53 -16.28 -24.35
CA HIS A 293 9.45 -15.57 -23.66
C HIS A 293 9.57 -15.78 -22.15
N VAL A 294 9.59 -14.71 -21.35
CA VAL A 294 9.53 -14.83 -19.89
C VAL A 294 8.18 -15.46 -19.51
N THR A 295 8.24 -16.53 -18.73
CA THR A 295 7.08 -17.30 -18.23
C THR A 295 7.24 -17.58 -16.73
N GLY A 296 7.86 -16.65 -16.02
CA GLY A 296 8.04 -16.70 -14.57
C GLY A 296 9.24 -15.89 -14.11
N THR A 297 9.11 -15.29 -12.93
CA THR A 297 10.14 -14.54 -12.22
C THR A 297 10.21 -15.01 -10.78
N ARG A 298 11.41 -14.96 -10.18
CA ARG A 298 11.58 -15.34 -8.78
C ARG A 298 12.75 -14.61 -8.13
N MET A 299 12.47 -13.96 -7.01
CA MET A 299 13.44 -13.38 -6.10
C MET A 299 13.82 -14.39 -5.02
N SER A 300 15.10 -14.38 -4.65
CA SER A 300 15.60 -14.96 -3.42
C SER A 300 16.60 -14.02 -2.75
N TYR A 301 16.43 -13.78 -1.45
CA TYR A 301 17.36 -13.01 -0.63
C TYR A 301 18.18 -13.92 0.31
N ALA A 302 19.35 -13.43 0.72
CA ALA A 302 20.14 -13.98 1.81
C ALA A 302 20.77 -12.84 2.61
N TYR A 303 20.51 -12.81 3.92
CA TYR A 303 21.22 -11.97 4.87
C TYR A 303 22.40 -12.76 5.45
N ASP A 304 23.58 -12.16 5.46
CA ASP A 304 24.73 -12.61 6.25
C ASP A 304 24.91 -11.71 7.48
N PRO A 305 24.50 -12.17 8.67
CA PRO A 305 24.72 -11.42 9.91
C PRO A 305 26.18 -11.11 10.18
N ALA A 306 27.15 -11.90 9.72
CA ALA A 306 28.56 -11.69 10.06
C ALA A 306 29.19 -10.49 9.36
N THR A 307 28.68 -10.08 8.20
CA THR A 307 29.16 -8.92 7.42
C THR A 307 28.18 -7.76 7.37
N GLY A 308 26.89 -8.02 7.59
CA GLY A 308 25.79 -7.09 7.28
C GLY A 308 25.38 -7.11 5.79
N SER A 309 25.82 -8.10 5.01
CA SER A 309 25.47 -8.18 3.58
C SER A 309 24.04 -8.70 3.38
N VAL A 310 23.27 -8.01 2.54
CA VAL A 310 21.97 -8.48 2.01
C VAL A 310 22.12 -8.72 0.52
N ARG A 311 22.08 -9.97 0.10
CA ARG A 311 22.23 -10.40 -1.30
C ARG A 311 20.87 -10.80 -1.86
N THR A 312 20.38 -10.10 -2.88
CA THR A 312 19.07 -10.37 -3.51
C THR A 312 19.27 -10.76 -4.97
N THR A 313 18.82 -11.96 -5.35
CA THR A 313 18.95 -12.50 -6.71
C THR A 313 17.60 -12.55 -7.40
N TYR A 314 17.52 -11.92 -8.56
CA TYR A 314 16.34 -11.82 -9.42
C TYR A 314 16.51 -12.78 -10.59
N ALA A 315 15.77 -13.90 -10.59
CA ALA A 315 15.86 -14.93 -11.62
C ALA A 315 14.65 -14.94 -12.55
N PHE A 316 14.89 -15.32 -13.82
CA PHE A 316 13.91 -15.36 -14.89
C PHE A 316 13.79 -16.77 -15.45
N THR A 317 12.58 -17.30 -15.50
CA THR A 317 12.23 -18.53 -16.22
C THR A 317 11.72 -18.13 -17.59
N THR A 318 12.33 -18.64 -18.66
CA THR A 318 11.87 -18.39 -20.04
C THR A 318 11.46 -19.68 -20.74
N THR A 319 10.43 -19.60 -21.59
CA THR A 319 10.04 -20.66 -22.52
C THR A 319 10.46 -20.29 -23.94
N PRO A 320 11.41 -21.02 -24.57
CA PRO A 320 11.77 -20.82 -25.97
C PRO A 320 10.58 -21.13 -26.89
N ARG A 321 10.19 -20.17 -27.73
CA ARG A 321 9.13 -20.36 -28.75
C ARG A 321 9.70 -20.77 -30.10
N GLU A 322 10.95 -20.40 -30.38
CA GLU A 322 11.85 -21.04 -31.33
C GLU A 322 13.31 -20.82 -30.91
N GLY A 323 14.23 -21.58 -31.50
CA GLY A 323 15.64 -21.60 -31.09
C GLY A 323 15.88 -22.39 -29.79
N THR A 324 16.95 -22.06 -29.09
CA THR A 324 17.39 -22.71 -27.84
C THR A 324 17.86 -21.72 -26.77
N GLU A 325 17.65 -20.42 -26.98
CA GLU A 325 18.00 -19.37 -26.02
C GLU A 325 17.03 -19.37 -24.83
N THR A 326 17.56 -19.19 -23.62
CA THR A 326 16.84 -19.30 -22.34
C THR A 326 17.09 -18.09 -21.42
N LYS A 327 17.54 -16.98 -22.01
CA LYS A 327 17.91 -15.73 -21.35
C LYS A 327 17.06 -14.59 -21.87
N THR A 328 16.99 -13.49 -21.12
CA THR A 328 16.24 -12.30 -21.50
C THR A 328 17.09 -11.01 -21.43
N VAL A 329 16.47 -9.88 -21.75
CA VAL A 329 16.99 -8.52 -21.58
C VAL A 329 16.17 -7.84 -20.50
N VAL A 330 16.83 -7.15 -19.58
CA VAL A 330 16.21 -6.47 -18.43
C VAL A 330 16.75 -5.05 -18.27
N ALA A 331 15.96 -4.16 -17.69
CA ALA A 331 16.33 -2.80 -17.33
C ALA A 331 16.20 -2.61 -15.81
N LEU A 332 17.31 -2.30 -15.14
CA LEU A 332 17.40 -2.17 -13.68
C LEU A 332 17.15 -0.73 -13.25
N TYR A 333 16.44 -0.51 -12.14
CA TYR A 333 16.31 0.80 -11.49
C TYR A 333 17.59 1.23 -10.75
N PRO A 334 17.76 2.52 -10.36
CA PRO A 334 18.93 3.01 -9.61
C PRO A 334 19.34 2.20 -8.38
N HIS A 335 18.44 1.95 -7.43
CA HIS A 335 18.76 1.16 -6.22
C HIS A 335 19.34 -0.22 -6.56
N GLN A 336 18.91 -0.81 -7.69
CA GLN A 336 19.39 -2.09 -8.19
C GLN A 336 20.76 -1.95 -8.87
N TRP A 337 20.95 -1.00 -9.79
CA TRP A 337 22.20 -0.88 -10.55
C TRP A 337 23.35 -0.27 -9.76
N ARG A 338 23.10 0.57 -8.74
CA ARG A 338 24.14 0.98 -7.78
C ARG A 338 24.61 -0.20 -6.91
N SER A 339 23.71 -1.15 -6.63
CA SER A 339 23.97 -2.34 -5.81
C SER A 339 24.36 -3.60 -6.61
N LEU A 340 24.49 -3.50 -7.93
CA LEU A 340 24.65 -4.66 -8.83
C LEU A 340 26.01 -5.36 -8.68
N THR A 341 26.00 -6.69 -8.63
CA THR A 341 27.22 -7.51 -8.58
C THR A 341 27.25 -8.57 -9.68
N GLY A 342 28.45 -8.90 -10.17
CA GLY A 342 28.68 -10.00 -11.12
C GLY A 342 28.24 -9.76 -12.57
N ALA A 343 27.69 -8.60 -12.90
CA ALA A 343 27.27 -8.22 -14.25
C ALA A 343 27.61 -6.75 -14.56
N THR A 344 27.57 -6.35 -15.82
CA THR A 344 27.87 -4.98 -16.28
C THR A 344 26.81 -4.55 -17.29
N PRO A 345 26.11 -3.42 -17.06
CA PRO A 345 25.12 -2.92 -18.01
C PRO A 345 25.70 -2.49 -19.35
N ILE A 346 24.91 -2.64 -20.41
CA ILE A 346 25.16 -2.05 -21.73
C ILE A 346 24.62 -0.62 -21.79
N THR A 347 25.05 0.12 -22.81
CA THR A 347 24.46 1.40 -23.23
C THR A 347 23.61 1.20 -24.48
N PRO A 348 22.53 2.00 -24.71
CA PRO A 348 22.07 3.12 -23.90
C PRO A 348 21.15 2.72 -22.73
N THR A 349 20.73 3.70 -21.94
CA THR A 349 19.83 3.58 -20.78
C THR A 349 18.42 4.06 -21.11
N TYR A 350 17.40 3.57 -20.40
CA TYR A 350 16.05 4.12 -20.49
C TYR A 350 15.87 5.28 -19.51
N VAL A 351 15.14 6.32 -19.92
CA VAL A 351 14.49 7.28 -19.01
C VAL A 351 13.31 6.59 -18.30
N SER A 352 13.05 6.92 -17.04
CA SER A 352 11.88 6.48 -16.28
C SER A 352 11.51 7.48 -15.16
N PRO A 353 10.32 7.35 -14.52
CA PRO A 353 9.92 8.10 -13.32
C PRO A 353 10.85 7.95 -12.10
N ARG A 354 11.72 6.93 -12.13
CA ARG A 354 12.66 6.53 -11.08
C ARG A 354 14.10 6.84 -11.47
N GLY A 355 14.32 7.85 -12.33
CA GLY A 355 15.63 8.13 -12.92
C GLY A 355 16.02 7.16 -14.04
N ALA A 356 17.33 7.08 -14.35
CA ALA A 356 17.83 6.32 -15.48
C ALA A 356 17.93 4.80 -15.20
N MET A 357 17.27 3.97 -16.02
CA MET A 357 17.34 2.51 -15.92
C MET A 357 18.47 1.94 -16.80
N ARG A 358 19.27 1.01 -16.25
CA ARG A 358 20.45 0.43 -16.91
C ARG A 358 20.20 -0.99 -17.41
N VAL A 359 20.61 -1.30 -18.64
CA VAL A 359 20.20 -2.53 -19.34
C VAL A 359 21.20 -3.67 -19.18
N LEU A 360 20.73 -4.87 -18.82
CA LEU A 360 21.48 -6.13 -18.93
C LEU A 360 20.87 -6.98 -20.05
N ALA A 361 21.67 -7.38 -21.03
CA ALA A 361 21.24 -8.23 -22.14
C ALA A 361 21.84 -9.64 -22.03
N GLY A 362 21.01 -10.67 -22.27
CA GLY A 362 21.46 -12.07 -22.26
C GLY A 362 21.71 -12.65 -20.86
N VAL A 363 20.85 -12.27 -19.90
CA VAL A 363 20.90 -12.75 -18.52
C VAL A 363 19.75 -13.74 -18.21
N PRO A 364 20.02 -14.81 -17.43
CA PRO A 364 18.97 -15.62 -16.80
C PRO A 364 18.61 -15.08 -15.40
N SER A 365 19.49 -14.26 -14.81
CA SER A 365 19.32 -13.62 -13.51
C SER A 365 20.30 -12.45 -13.34
N PHE A 366 20.05 -11.59 -12.35
CA PHE A 366 21.02 -10.64 -11.82
C PHE A 366 20.98 -10.63 -10.28
N THR A 367 22.01 -10.08 -9.64
CA THR A 367 22.12 -10.07 -8.17
C THR A 367 22.59 -8.72 -7.63
N THR A 368 21.80 -8.13 -6.73
CA THR A 368 22.25 -7.00 -5.90
C THR A 368 22.95 -7.49 -4.64
N SER A 369 23.79 -6.64 -4.05
CA SER A 369 24.47 -6.88 -2.78
C SER A 369 24.54 -5.59 -1.98
N MET A 370 23.54 -5.38 -1.13
CA MET A 370 23.39 -4.19 -0.27
C MET A 370 23.99 -4.42 1.12
N ARG A 371 24.12 -3.35 1.91
CA ARG A 371 24.72 -3.39 3.25
C ARG A 371 23.73 -2.91 4.32
N PHE A 372 23.23 -3.84 5.11
CA PHE A 372 22.46 -3.54 6.32
C PHE A 372 23.39 -3.00 7.41
N THR A 373 23.30 -1.70 7.72
CA THR A 373 24.13 -1.04 8.74
C THR A 373 23.61 -1.23 10.18
N GLY A 374 22.49 -1.93 10.34
CA GLY A 374 21.86 -2.22 11.63
C GLY A 374 20.83 -1.17 12.07
N VAL A 375 20.01 -1.57 13.05
CA VAL A 375 18.97 -0.76 13.71
C VAL A 375 19.17 -0.79 15.22
N LEU A 376 18.42 0.04 15.94
CA LEU A 376 18.27 -0.06 17.40
C LEU A 376 16.77 -0.15 17.75
N PRO A 377 16.41 -0.65 18.93
CA PRO A 377 15.07 -0.41 19.47
C PRO A 377 14.89 1.10 19.76
N GLU A 378 15.88 1.66 20.47
CA GLU A 378 15.95 3.06 20.91
C GLU A 378 17.44 3.51 20.97
N VAL A 379 17.72 4.80 20.78
CA VAL A 379 19.09 5.36 20.90
C VAL A 379 19.60 5.33 22.35
N PRO A 380 20.91 5.18 22.62
CA PRO A 380 21.40 5.03 23.98
C PRO A 380 21.44 6.37 24.74
N ALA A 381 21.04 6.37 26.02
CA ALA A 381 20.99 7.54 26.91
C ALA A 381 22.39 8.11 27.33
N VAL A 382 23.28 8.36 26.38
CA VAL A 382 24.65 8.88 26.63
C VAL A 382 24.70 10.38 26.95
N GLY A 383 23.67 11.13 26.57
CA GLY A 383 23.56 12.59 26.72
C GLY A 383 22.63 13.04 27.86
N ASP A 384 21.65 12.22 28.25
CA ASP A 384 20.60 12.55 29.20
C ASP A 384 20.52 11.63 30.43
N ALA A 385 21.32 10.56 30.56
CA ALA A 385 21.34 9.73 31.78
C ALA A 385 21.96 10.40 33.03
N ALA A 386 22.24 11.71 33.02
CA ALA A 386 22.76 12.44 34.19
C ALA A 386 22.29 13.91 34.28
N GLY A 387 22.29 14.44 35.51
CA GLY A 387 22.20 15.88 35.79
C GLY A 387 20.87 16.54 35.41
N ALA A 388 20.97 17.74 34.81
CA ALA A 388 19.80 18.53 34.42
C ALA A 388 19.01 17.88 33.27
N ASP A 389 19.70 17.31 32.28
CA ASP A 389 19.05 16.62 31.16
C ASP A 389 18.31 15.36 31.64
N LEU A 390 18.87 14.60 32.61
CA LEU A 390 18.15 13.50 33.29
C LEU A 390 16.87 13.97 33.96
N SER A 391 16.93 15.13 34.61
CA SER A 391 15.77 15.72 35.30
C SER A 391 14.68 16.09 34.29
N THR A 392 15.06 16.63 33.13
CA THR A 392 14.13 16.94 32.02
C THR A 392 13.45 15.69 31.47
N VAL A 393 14.21 14.68 31.02
CA VAL A 393 13.62 13.46 30.43
C VAL A 393 12.79 12.68 31.46
N THR A 394 13.23 12.63 32.72
CA THR A 394 12.47 12.03 33.84
C THR A 394 11.14 12.74 34.06
N ASN A 395 11.10 14.08 33.99
CA ASN A 395 9.87 14.84 34.15
C ASN A 395 8.89 14.63 32.99
N TYR A 396 9.36 14.52 31.74
CA TYR A 396 8.50 14.17 30.62
C TYR A 396 7.97 12.74 30.73
N LEU A 397 8.82 11.75 31.00
CA LEU A 397 8.40 10.35 31.20
C LEU A 397 7.37 10.18 32.34
N ASN A 398 7.54 10.91 33.44
CA ASN A 398 6.57 10.91 34.55
C ASN A 398 5.23 11.58 34.20
N ALA A 399 5.18 12.48 33.21
CA ALA A 399 3.92 13.04 32.72
C ALA A 399 3.13 12.01 31.90
N GLU A 400 3.82 11.15 31.13
CA GLU A 400 3.21 10.09 30.33
C GLU A 400 2.69 8.89 31.16
N LEU A 401 3.13 8.75 32.41
CA LEU A 401 2.80 7.64 33.32
C LEU A 401 1.31 7.27 33.39
N ALA A 402 0.41 8.27 33.28
CA ALA A 402 -1.03 8.08 33.39
C ALA A 402 -1.73 7.80 32.05
N ASN A 403 -1.09 8.07 30.91
CA ASN A 403 -1.63 7.85 29.56
C ASN A 403 -0.49 7.67 28.53
N PRO A 404 0.30 6.59 28.61
CA PRO A 404 1.48 6.43 27.76
C PRO A 404 1.12 6.34 26.28
N GLU A 405 -0.06 5.80 25.95
CA GLU A 405 -0.51 5.66 24.58
C GLU A 405 -0.93 6.99 23.93
N GLY A 406 -1.21 8.05 24.70
CA GLY A 406 -1.64 9.35 24.20
C GLY A 406 -3.05 9.37 23.58
N ILE A 407 -3.25 8.56 22.52
CA ILE A 407 -4.40 8.54 21.62
C ILE A 407 -5.39 7.42 21.95
N SER A 408 -6.67 7.77 22.14
CA SER A 408 -7.78 6.84 22.33
C SER A 408 -8.42 6.35 21.02
N GLY A 409 -7.63 6.20 19.95
CA GLY A 409 -8.10 5.72 18.64
C GLY A 409 -8.77 4.34 18.70
N LYS A 410 -9.81 4.13 17.89
CA LYS A 410 -10.61 2.89 17.91
C LYS A 410 -10.40 2.02 16.68
N ASP A 411 -10.07 2.62 15.55
CA ASP A 411 -9.61 1.97 14.33
C ASP A 411 -8.15 1.49 14.45
N THR A 412 -7.70 0.71 13.46
CA THR A 412 -6.34 0.15 13.45
C THR A 412 -5.24 1.21 13.34
N TYR A 413 -5.36 2.25 12.51
CA TYR A 413 -4.31 3.29 12.38
C TYR A 413 -4.09 4.06 13.69
N TRP A 414 -5.14 4.66 14.24
CA TRP A 414 -5.03 5.46 15.46
C TRP A 414 -4.84 4.63 16.74
N ALA A 415 -5.15 3.32 16.71
CA ALA A 415 -4.66 2.38 17.72
C ALA A 415 -3.17 2.07 17.57
N GLY A 416 -2.69 1.91 16.33
CA GLY A 416 -1.29 1.72 15.99
C GLY A 416 -0.40 2.85 16.50
N LYS A 417 -0.70 4.11 16.15
CA LYS A 417 0.10 5.26 16.59
C LYS A 417 0.23 5.33 18.12
N GLY A 418 -0.85 5.08 18.87
CA GLY A 418 -0.80 5.02 20.34
C GLY A 418 0.01 3.85 20.91
N LEU A 419 -0.04 2.68 20.26
CA LEU A 419 0.83 1.54 20.57
C LEU A 419 2.31 1.87 20.32
N GLY A 420 2.64 2.55 19.22
CA GLY A 420 3.99 3.00 18.89
C GLY A 420 4.56 4.01 19.90
N ARG A 421 3.74 4.99 20.29
CA ARG A 421 4.05 5.99 21.32
C ARG A 421 4.44 5.34 22.65
N ALA A 422 3.61 4.40 23.11
CA ALA A 422 3.87 3.66 24.35
C ALA A 422 5.11 2.76 24.25
N ALA A 423 5.48 2.26 23.06
CA ALA A 423 6.70 1.50 22.87
C ALA A 423 7.96 2.35 23.14
N ARG A 424 8.06 3.56 22.55
CA ARG A 424 9.19 4.48 22.82
C ARG A 424 9.28 4.85 24.30
N ILE A 425 8.15 5.22 24.92
CA ILE A 425 8.07 5.54 26.36
C ILE A 425 8.57 4.37 27.22
N ALA A 426 8.18 3.13 26.89
CA ALA A 426 8.65 1.94 27.60
C ALA A 426 10.16 1.72 27.45
N GLU A 427 10.73 1.94 26.27
CA GLU A 427 12.14 1.72 25.99
C GLU A 427 13.06 2.75 26.65
N ILE A 428 12.70 4.03 26.62
CA ILE A 428 13.46 5.10 27.29
C ILE A 428 13.36 4.93 28.81
N ALA A 429 12.17 4.63 29.34
CA ALA A 429 11.98 4.37 30.76
C ALA A 429 12.76 3.13 31.24
N ASP A 430 12.85 2.08 30.42
CA ASP A 430 13.71 0.92 30.67
C ASP A 430 15.20 1.31 30.69
N GLN A 431 15.68 2.09 29.70
CA GLN A 431 17.05 2.57 29.63
C GLN A 431 17.48 3.32 30.91
N LEU A 432 16.63 4.24 31.38
CA LEU A 432 16.89 5.11 32.52
C LEU A 432 16.50 4.49 33.89
N GLY A 433 15.85 3.32 33.90
CA GLY A 433 15.44 2.63 35.13
C GLY A 433 14.15 3.18 35.77
N LEU A 434 13.33 3.93 35.03
CA LEU A 434 12.01 4.42 35.45
C LEU A 434 10.96 3.30 35.37
N THR A 435 11.19 2.23 36.15
CA THR A 435 10.32 1.03 36.22
C THR A 435 8.82 1.32 36.25
N PRO A 436 8.28 2.28 37.04
CA PRO A 436 6.84 2.55 37.05
C PRO A 436 6.28 3.05 35.70
N VAL A 437 7.02 3.90 34.98
CA VAL A 437 6.60 4.43 33.67
C VAL A 437 6.66 3.33 32.62
N ARG A 438 7.75 2.55 32.61
CA ARG A 438 7.90 1.39 31.73
C ARG A 438 6.76 0.39 31.95
N ASP A 439 6.50 0.00 33.19
CA ASP A 439 5.52 -1.04 33.50
C ASP A 439 4.09 -0.58 33.18
N ALA A 440 3.77 0.72 33.33
CA ALA A 440 2.52 1.30 32.86
C ALA A 440 2.39 1.22 31.32
N ALA A 441 3.43 1.61 30.58
CA ALA A 441 3.44 1.57 29.12
C ALA A 441 3.36 0.13 28.55
N VAL A 442 4.10 -0.81 29.14
CA VAL A 442 4.04 -2.23 28.78
C VAL A 442 2.67 -2.84 29.12
N ALA A 443 2.07 -2.48 30.25
CA ALA A 443 0.73 -2.94 30.62
C ALA A 443 -0.36 -2.38 29.68
N ALA A 444 -0.24 -1.12 29.25
CA ALA A 444 -1.15 -0.49 28.29
C ALA A 444 -1.08 -1.19 26.92
N MET A 445 0.11 -1.27 26.32
CA MET A 445 0.33 -2.00 25.06
C MET A 445 -0.18 -3.44 25.13
N LYS A 446 0.20 -4.18 26.18
CA LYS A 446 -0.23 -5.57 26.36
C LYS A 446 -1.75 -5.69 26.47
N THR A 447 -2.43 -4.75 27.14
CA THR A 447 -3.90 -4.74 27.25
C THR A 447 -4.55 -4.52 25.88
N ARG A 448 -4.14 -3.49 25.14
CA ARG A 448 -4.73 -3.13 23.84
C ARG A 448 -4.45 -4.20 22.78
N LEU A 449 -3.22 -4.74 22.72
CA LEU A 449 -2.88 -5.88 21.87
C LEU A 449 -3.67 -7.14 22.23
N THR A 450 -3.79 -7.48 23.52
CA THR A 450 -4.56 -8.66 23.97
C THR A 450 -6.04 -8.56 23.57
N ASN A 451 -6.63 -7.35 23.55
CA ASN A 451 -7.98 -7.16 23.03
C ASN A 451 -8.04 -7.42 21.51
N TRP A 452 -7.28 -6.65 20.73
CA TRP A 452 -7.30 -6.74 19.26
C TRP A 452 -7.00 -8.13 18.71
N LEU A 453 -6.10 -8.88 19.36
CA LEU A 453 -5.71 -10.23 18.98
C LEU A 453 -6.65 -11.33 19.54
N THR A 454 -7.82 -10.98 20.10
CA THR A 454 -8.81 -11.94 20.64
C THR A 454 -10.24 -11.62 20.16
N ALA A 455 -10.58 -11.97 18.91
CA ALA A 455 -11.93 -11.81 18.38
C ALA A 455 -12.99 -12.61 19.19
N GLY A 456 -13.91 -11.90 19.84
CA GLY A 456 -14.98 -12.44 20.67
C GLY A 456 -16.28 -12.76 19.93
N SER A 457 -17.09 -13.67 20.49
CA SER A 457 -18.39 -14.05 19.91
C SER A 457 -19.41 -12.91 19.99
N GLY A 458 -19.72 -12.30 18.85
CA GLY A 458 -20.66 -11.18 18.73
C GLY A 458 -20.02 -9.81 18.98
N GLU A 459 -18.70 -9.74 19.06
CA GLU A 459 -17.93 -8.50 19.08
C GLU A 459 -18.01 -7.80 17.70
N THR A 460 -17.99 -6.47 17.69
CA THR A 460 -18.25 -5.63 16.50
C THR A 460 -17.07 -4.74 16.11
N GLY A 461 -15.97 -4.78 16.86
CA GLY A 461 -14.79 -3.95 16.61
C GLY A 461 -13.74 -4.13 17.70
N GLN A 462 -12.53 -3.62 17.43
CA GLN A 462 -11.28 -3.94 18.12
C GLN A 462 -10.93 -5.44 18.02
N LEU A 463 -11.07 -6.00 16.81
CA LEU A 463 -10.79 -7.38 16.46
C LEU A 463 -10.22 -7.51 15.03
N PHE A 464 -9.72 -8.71 14.68
CA PHE A 464 -9.35 -9.07 13.30
C PHE A 464 -10.31 -10.10 12.67
N TYR A 465 -10.71 -9.84 11.42
CA TYR A 465 -11.52 -10.70 10.56
C TYR A 465 -10.67 -11.27 9.42
N TYR A 466 -10.76 -12.57 9.13
CA TYR A 466 -10.06 -13.20 8.02
C TYR A 466 -11.02 -13.47 6.85
N ASP A 467 -10.82 -12.78 5.73
CA ASP A 467 -11.52 -13.09 4.49
C ASP A 467 -10.83 -14.26 3.77
N ARG A 468 -11.51 -15.40 3.77
CA ARG A 468 -11.05 -16.64 3.13
C ARG A 468 -11.06 -16.62 1.59
N ASN A 469 -11.77 -15.69 0.96
CA ASN A 469 -11.87 -15.57 -0.49
C ASN A 469 -10.71 -14.74 -1.04
N TRP A 470 -10.38 -13.64 -0.36
CA TRP A 470 -9.23 -12.78 -0.66
C TRP A 470 -7.91 -13.37 -0.16
N GLY A 471 -7.93 -14.03 1.00
CA GLY A 471 -6.71 -14.39 1.72
C GLY A 471 -6.10 -13.14 2.37
N THR A 472 -6.88 -12.50 3.26
CA THR A 472 -6.43 -11.30 3.99
C THR A 472 -7.06 -11.17 5.37
N LEU A 473 -6.33 -10.54 6.29
CA LEU A 473 -6.73 -10.26 7.66
C LEU A 473 -7.02 -8.76 7.82
N ILE A 474 -8.29 -8.41 8.01
CA ILE A 474 -8.80 -7.04 8.12
C ILE A 474 -9.11 -6.71 9.58
N GLY A 475 -8.49 -5.68 10.13
CA GLY A 475 -8.81 -5.16 11.46
C GLY A 475 -10.00 -4.21 11.44
N TYR A 476 -11.02 -4.46 12.26
CA TYR A 476 -12.19 -3.60 12.39
C TYR A 476 -12.27 -2.95 13.77
N PRO A 477 -12.64 -1.66 13.92
CA PRO A 477 -12.90 -0.69 12.86
C PRO A 477 -11.69 -0.45 11.97
N ALA A 478 -11.96 -0.27 10.67
CA ALA A 478 -10.96 0.09 9.68
C ALA A 478 -10.90 1.62 9.53
N SER A 479 -9.85 2.09 8.85
CA SER A 479 -9.65 3.49 8.48
C SER A 479 -8.86 3.56 7.16
N TYR A 480 -8.87 4.70 6.48
CA TYR A 480 -8.08 4.98 5.26
C TYR A 480 -8.26 4.02 4.06
N GLY A 481 -9.28 3.15 4.10
CA GLY A 481 -9.54 2.15 3.07
C GLY A 481 -8.91 0.78 3.35
N SER A 482 -8.42 0.53 4.58
CA SER A 482 -7.90 -0.79 5.02
C SER A 482 -8.96 -1.91 5.09
N ASP A 483 -10.15 -1.73 4.51
CA ASP A 483 -11.22 -2.71 4.39
C ASP A 483 -11.89 -2.68 3.00
N GLU A 484 -12.40 -1.53 2.55
CA GLU A 484 -13.03 -1.38 1.22
C GLU A 484 -12.02 -1.54 0.07
N ASP A 485 -10.75 -1.20 0.30
CA ASP A 485 -9.72 -1.03 -0.72
C ASP A 485 -8.40 -1.77 -0.37
N LEU A 486 -8.32 -2.44 0.80
CA LEU A 486 -7.13 -3.11 1.35
C LEU A 486 -5.86 -2.23 1.31
N ASN A 487 -6.02 -0.94 1.62
CA ASN A 487 -4.90 -0.02 1.74
C ASN A 487 -4.13 -0.24 3.06
N ASP A 488 -2.84 0.12 3.08
CA ASP A 488 -2.12 0.52 4.30
C ASP A 488 -1.94 -0.56 5.40
N HIS A 489 -2.08 -1.85 5.08
CA HIS A 489 -1.94 -2.94 6.06
C HIS A 489 -0.55 -2.96 6.72
N HIS A 490 0.53 -2.82 5.94
CA HIS A 490 1.88 -2.60 6.47
C HIS A 490 1.98 -1.40 7.43
N PHE A 491 1.44 -0.22 7.07
CA PHE A 491 1.45 0.95 7.95
C PHE A 491 0.71 0.68 9.28
N HIS A 492 -0.54 0.23 9.19
CA HIS A 492 -1.41 0.00 10.35
C HIS A 492 -0.82 -1.08 11.27
N TYR A 493 -0.41 -2.22 10.70
CA TYR A 493 0.01 -3.38 11.47
C TYR A 493 1.47 -3.31 11.91
N GLY A 494 2.32 -2.50 11.27
CA GLY A 494 3.70 -2.26 11.68
C GLY A 494 3.80 -1.76 13.12
N TYR A 495 2.90 -0.87 13.54
CA TYR A 495 2.77 -0.44 14.92
C TYR A 495 2.38 -1.56 15.89
N PHE A 496 1.46 -2.45 15.50
CA PHE A 496 1.04 -3.59 16.32
C PHE A 496 2.20 -4.56 16.54
N VAL A 497 2.96 -4.87 15.48
CA VAL A 497 4.15 -5.74 15.56
C VAL A 497 5.26 -5.07 16.38
N ALA A 498 5.48 -3.76 16.24
CA ALA A 498 6.48 -3.01 17.00
C ALA A 498 6.17 -3.00 18.51
N ALA A 499 4.92 -2.76 18.88
CA ALA A 499 4.46 -2.83 20.27
C ALA A 499 4.50 -4.28 20.80
N ALA A 500 4.13 -5.28 19.98
CA ALA A 500 4.22 -6.70 20.35
C ALA A 500 5.68 -7.13 20.61
N ALA A 501 6.64 -6.70 19.80
CA ALA A 501 8.07 -6.92 20.03
C ALA A 501 8.56 -6.25 21.33
N THR A 502 8.05 -5.04 21.60
CA THR A 502 8.35 -4.31 22.84
C THR A 502 7.76 -5.00 24.08
N VAL A 503 6.55 -5.59 23.98
CA VAL A 503 5.99 -6.43 25.04
C VAL A 503 6.80 -7.73 25.19
N ALA A 504 7.18 -8.41 24.11
CA ALA A 504 7.95 -9.65 24.12
C ALA A 504 9.33 -9.51 24.80
N LYS A 505 9.98 -8.34 24.66
CA LYS A 505 11.22 -7.95 25.36
C LYS A 505 11.09 -8.04 26.90
N PHE A 506 9.87 -7.87 27.46
CA PHE A 506 9.62 -7.92 28.91
C PHE A 506 8.77 -9.13 29.36
N ASP A 507 7.87 -9.64 28.51
CA ASP A 507 7.04 -10.82 28.75
C ASP A 507 7.01 -11.77 27.53
N PRO A 508 7.99 -12.69 27.43
CA PRO A 508 8.02 -13.69 26.35
C PRO A 508 6.90 -14.74 26.53
N GLY A 509 6.36 -14.89 27.74
CA GLY A 509 5.23 -15.78 28.03
C GLY A 509 3.88 -15.25 27.53
N TRP A 510 3.83 -13.99 27.08
CA TRP A 510 2.74 -13.46 26.26
C TRP A 510 2.99 -13.68 24.77
N ALA A 511 4.25 -13.54 24.33
CA ALA A 511 4.68 -13.62 22.92
C ALA A 511 4.85 -15.05 22.37
N ASP A 512 4.74 -16.08 23.22
CA ASP A 512 4.75 -17.50 22.83
C ASP A 512 3.62 -17.86 21.85
N ASP A 513 3.86 -18.81 20.94
CA ASP A 513 2.90 -19.25 19.91
C ASP A 513 1.62 -19.88 20.48
N THR A 514 1.71 -20.50 21.67
CA THR A 514 0.54 -21.01 22.40
C THR A 514 -0.28 -19.89 23.04
N ARG A 515 0.20 -18.64 22.97
CA ARG A 515 -0.39 -17.43 23.57
C ARG A 515 -0.76 -16.42 22.48
N TYR A 516 -0.01 -15.34 22.29
CA TYR A 516 -0.32 -14.33 21.27
C TYR A 516 0.66 -14.27 20.10
N GLY A 517 1.76 -15.04 20.15
CA GLY A 517 2.79 -15.04 19.10
C GLY A 517 2.23 -15.32 17.71
N GLY A 518 1.45 -16.40 17.57
CA GLY A 518 0.84 -16.77 16.29
C GLY A 518 -0.13 -15.74 15.71
N MET A 519 -0.75 -14.88 16.53
CA MET A 519 -1.61 -13.78 16.04
C MET A 519 -0.78 -12.60 15.54
N VAL A 520 0.38 -12.32 16.15
CA VAL A 520 1.33 -11.32 15.65
C VAL A 520 1.98 -11.79 14.35
N ASP A 521 2.38 -13.07 14.27
CA ASP A 521 2.87 -13.69 13.04
C ASP A 521 1.81 -13.66 11.93
N LEU A 522 0.50 -13.76 12.23
CA LEU A 522 -0.56 -13.59 11.22
C LEU A 522 -0.66 -12.15 10.67
N LEU A 523 -0.41 -11.11 11.47
CA LEU A 523 -0.35 -9.73 10.97
C LEU A 523 0.86 -9.51 10.05
N ILE A 524 2.01 -10.10 10.41
CA ILE A 524 3.21 -10.10 9.58
C ILE A 524 2.95 -10.84 8.25
N ARG A 525 2.28 -12.00 8.31
CA ARG A 525 1.89 -12.79 7.14
C ARG A 525 0.92 -12.03 6.23
N ASP A 526 -0.04 -11.31 6.78
CA ASP A 526 -1.02 -10.62 5.95
C ASP A 526 -0.41 -9.45 5.15
N ALA A 527 0.33 -8.56 5.81
CA ALA A 527 0.95 -7.40 5.15
C ALA A 527 2.15 -7.80 4.26
N ASN A 528 2.98 -8.75 4.69
CA ASN A 528 4.18 -9.11 3.94
C ASN A 528 4.57 -10.58 4.15
N ASN A 529 3.79 -11.50 3.58
CA ASN A 529 4.06 -12.94 3.67
C ASN A 529 5.42 -13.33 3.06
N TYR A 530 6.43 -13.52 3.91
CA TYR A 530 7.76 -13.94 3.48
C TYR A 530 7.89 -15.46 3.22
N ASP A 531 6.84 -16.28 3.39
CA ASP A 531 6.86 -17.73 3.18
C ASP A 531 5.88 -18.18 2.09
N ARG A 532 6.44 -18.73 1.02
CA ARG A 532 5.69 -19.23 -0.15
C ARG A 532 4.97 -20.56 0.10
N ALA A 533 5.21 -21.21 1.23
CA ALA A 533 4.42 -22.37 1.66
C ALA A 533 3.08 -21.97 2.31
N ASP A 534 2.96 -20.73 2.80
CA ASP A 534 1.73 -20.24 3.43
C ASP A 534 0.75 -19.68 2.39
N GLY A 535 -0.08 -20.56 1.84
CA GLY A 535 -1.10 -20.19 0.84
C GLY A 535 -2.29 -19.36 1.36
N ARG A 536 -2.29 -18.92 2.63
CA ARG A 536 -3.35 -18.07 3.21
C ARG A 536 -3.29 -16.61 2.73
N PHE A 537 -2.09 -16.12 2.40
CA PHE A 537 -1.82 -14.73 2.06
C PHE A 537 -0.92 -14.66 0.83
N PRO A 538 -1.06 -13.67 -0.07
CA PRO A 538 -0.18 -13.53 -1.21
C PRO A 538 1.25 -13.24 -0.74
N TYR A 539 2.25 -13.76 -1.46
CA TYR A 539 3.65 -13.60 -1.10
C TYR A 539 4.06 -12.13 -1.19
N LEU A 540 4.55 -11.57 -0.08
CA LEU A 540 4.93 -10.17 0.08
C LEU A 540 3.87 -9.19 -0.47
N ARG A 541 2.66 -9.20 0.12
CA ARG A 541 1.52 -8.38 -0.33
C ARG A 541 1.92 -6.93 -0.60
N ASP A 542 2.34 -6.21 0.43
CA ASP A 542 2.60 -4.79 0.33
C ASP A 542 3.91 -4.48 -0.44
N PHE A 543 4.91 -5.36 -0.40
CA PHE A 543 6.26 -5.06 -0.91
C PHE A 543 6.48 -5.43 -2.39
N ASP A 544 6.67 -4.41 -3.24
CA ASP A 544 7.06 -4.60 -4.63
C ASP A 544 8.51 -5.07 -4.74
N ILE A 545 8.66 -6.34 -5.10
CA ILE A 545 9.93 -7.05 -5.18
C ILE A 545 10.94 -6.36 -6.12
N TYR A 546 10.48 -5.66 -7.17
CA TYR A 546 11.36 -5.06 -8.19
C TYR A 546 11.44 -3.54 -8.09
N ALA A 547 10.36 -2.83 -7.76
CA ALA A 547 10.43 -1.40 -7.46
C ALA A 547 11.24 -1.14 -6.17
N GLY A 548 11.21 -2.09 -5.22
CA GLY A 548 12.06 -2.11 -4.03
C GLY A 548 11.46 -1.44 -2.81
N HIS A 549 10.19 -1.05 -2.85
CA HIS A 549 9.44 -0.39 -1.77
C HIS A 549 8.01 -0.96 -1.67
N ASP A 550 7.24 -0.60 -0.65
CA ASP A 550 5.85 -1.04 -0.54
C ASP A 550 4.90 -0.21 -1.44
N TRP A 551 3.68 -0.68 -1.65
CA TRP A 551 2.59 0.09 -2.24
C TRP A 551 1.40 0.22 -1.28
N ALA A 552 0.95 1.45 -1.06
CA ALA A 552 -0.14 1.78 -0.14
C ALA A 552 -1.48 1.18 -0.59
N SER A 553 -1.87 1.31 -1.86
CA SER A 553 -3.24 0.96 -2.28
C SER A 553 -3.38 -0.47 -2.77
N GLY A 554 -4.34 -1.21 -2.21
CA GLY A 554 -4.60 -2.61 -2.54
C GLY A 554 -4.99 -2.88 -4.00
N LEU A 555 -5.51 -1.88 -4.71
CA LEU A 555 -6.20 -2.06 -5.99
C LEU A 555 -5.77 -1.13 -7.14
N ALA A 556 -4.85 -0.18 -6.89
CA ALA A 556 -4.26 0.73 -7.89
C ALA A 556 -5.26 1.41 -8.88
N PRO A 557 -6.33 2.10 -8.42
CA PRO A 557 -7.41 2.64 -9.27
C PRO A 557 -7.05 3.89 -10.08
N PHE A 558 -5.77 4.30 -10.11
CA PHE A 558 -5.37 5.64 -10.54
C PHE A 558 -4.68 5.64 -11.90
N PHE A 559 -4.81 6.75 -12.63
CA PHE A 559 -4.06 6.98 -13.87
C PHE A 559 -2.54 6.94 -13.67
N ALA A 560 -2.07 7.41 -12.51
CA ALA A 560 -0.66 7.40 -12.13
C ALA A 560 -0.12 6.02 -11.68
N GLY A 561 -0.94 4.95 -11.73
CA GLY A 561 -0.59 3.62 -11.23
C GLY A 561 -0.89 3.46 -9.74
N ASN A 562 -0.06 2.71 -9.02
CA ASN A 562 -0.13 2.62 -7.55
C ASN A 562 0.65 3.79 -6.89
N ASN A 563 0.52 3.98 -5.57
CA ASN A 563 1.25 5.01 -4.81
C ASN A 563 1.73 4.50 -3.44
N GLN A 564 2.71 5.20 -2.87
CA GLN A 564 3.05 5.12 -1.46
C GLN A 564 3.36 6.54 -0.95
N GLU A 565 2.73 6.96 0.14
CA GLU A 565 2.99 8.24 0.82
C GLU A 565 4.07 8.07 1.89
N SER A 566 3.69 7.47 3.02
CA SER A 566 4.48 7.30 4.24
C SER A 566 5.50 6.15 4.11
N SER A 567 6.61 6.38 3.42
CA SER A 567 7.67 5.35 3.29
C SER A 567 8.33 5.01 4.64
N SER A 568 8.30 5.93 5.60
CA SER A 568 8.72 5.67 6.98
C SER A 568 7.78 4.72 7.73
N GLU A 569 6.46 4.68 7.47
CA GLU A 569 5.60 3.67 8.11
C GLU A 569 5.82 2.25 7.53
N GLY A 570 6.23 2.13 6.26
CA GLY A 570 6.75 0.86 5.70
C GLY A 570 8.06 0.42 6.35
N MET A 571 9.00 1.36 6.53
CA MET A 571 10.25 1.10 7.26
C MET A 571 10.04 0.79 8.74
N ASN A 572 9.00 1.34 9.37
CA ASN A 572 8.56 0.99 10.72
C ASN A 572 8.09 -0.48 10.79
N PHE A 573 7.27 -0.93 9.83
CA PHE A 573 6.88 -2.34 9.70
C PHE A 573 8.12 -3.25 9.51
N ALA A 574 9.01 -2.91 8.57
CA ALA A 574 10.20 -3.70 8.30
C ALA A 574 11.12 -3.81 9.54
N ASN A 575 11.32 -2.73 10.29
CA ASN A 575 12.01 -2.73 11.59
C ASN A 575 11.24 -3.56 12.64
N ALA A 576 9.91 -3.49 12.70
CA ALA A 576 9.11 -4.27 13.64
C ALA A 576 9.32 -5.78 13.47
N LEU A 577 9.46 -6.28 12.23
CA LEU A 577 9.85 -7.67 11.94
C LEU A 577 11.24 -8.02 12.51
N ILE A 578 12.22 -7.11 12.38
CA ILE A 578 13.57 -7.31 12.95
C ILE A 578 13.48 -7.43 14.48
N GLN A 579 12.76 -6.52 15.15
CA GLN A 579 12.59 -6.54 16.61
C GLN A 579 11.83 -7.79 17.08
N TRP A 580 10.72 -8.16 16.40
CA TRP A 580 9.92 -9.33 16.73
C TRP A 580 10.72 -10.63 16.59
N GLY A 581 11.39 -10.83 15.45
CA GLY A 581 12.25 -11.99 15.20
C GLY A 581 13.51 -12.04 16.09
N GLN A 582 13.88 -10.94 16.74
CA GLN A 582 14.89 -10.92 17.80
C GLN A 582 14.33 -11.20 19.19
N ALA A 583 13.09 -10.81 19.49
CA ALA A 583 12.46 -11.07 20.78
C ALA A 583 11.99 -12.53 20.92
N THR A 584 11.35 -13.09 19.88
CA THR A 584 10.90 -14.49 19.82
C THR A 584 11.99 -15.47 19.39
N GLY A 585 13.04 -14.96 18.74
CA GLY A 585 14.09 -15.76 18.11
C GLY A 585 13.72 -16.34 16.74
N ASN A 586 12.59 -15.93 16.15
CA ASN A 586 12.21 -16.32 14.80
C ASN A 586 13.14 -15.66 13.75
N THR A 587 14.21 -16.37 13.40
CA THR A 587 15.20 -15.92 12.40
C THR A 587 14.63 -15.69 11.01
N ALA A 588 13.54 -16.36 10.62
CA ALA A 588 12.93 -16.16 9.32
C ALA A 588 12.20 -14.82 9.23
N VAL A 589 11.47 -14.42 10.29
CA VAL A 589 10.90 -13.05 10.39
C VAL A 589 12.02 -12.01 10.40
N ARG A 590 13.07 -12.23 11.21
CA ARG A 590 14.21 -11.32 11.32
C ARG A 590 14.85 -11.06 9.95
N ASP A 591 15.10 -12.12 9.18
CA ASP A 591 15.80 -12.03 7.90
C ASP A 591 14.92 -11.44 6.80
N ALA A 592 13.60 -11.66 6.86
CA ALA A 592 12.62 -10.94 6.04
C ALA A 592 12.61 -9.44 6.36
N GLY A 593 12.55 -9.06 7.65
CA GLY A 593 12.60 -7.67 8.09
C GLY A 593 13.88 -6.96 7.65
N VAL A 594 15.04 -7.63 7.78
CA VAL A 594 16.34 -7.09 7.29
C VAL A 594 16.34 -6.93 5.77
N TYR A 595 15.80 -7.89 5.02
CA TYR A 595 15.67 -7.78 3.56
C TYR A 595 14.80 -6.60 3.13
N LEU A 596 13.59 -6.48 3.70
CA LEU A 596 12.65 -5.40 3.41
C LEU A 596 13.26 -4.04 3.75
N TRP A 597 13.75 -3.86 4.98
CA TRP A 597 14.35 -2.61 5.47
C TRP A 597 15.55 -2.17 4.60
N THR A 598 16.42 -3.11 4.23
CA THR A 598 17.64 -2.78 3.46
C THR A 598 17.33 -2.42 2.01
N THR A 599 16.36 -3.09 1.40
CA THR A 599 15.95 -2.81 0.01
C THR A 599 15.14 -1.52 -0.07
N GLN A 600 14.22 -1.31 0.88
CA GLN A 600 13.37 -0.12 0.94
C GLN A 600 14.15 1.14 1.32
N SER A 601 15.11 1.07 2.25
CA SER A 601 16.03 2.18 2.52
C SER A 601 16.76 2.66 1.25
N ALA A 602 17.21 1.73 0.41
CA ALA A 602 17.88 2.05 -0.85
C ALA A 602 16.91 2.63 -1.90
N ALA A 603 15.65 2.19 -1.94
CA ALA A 603 14.62 2.76 -2.81
C ALA A 603 14.20 4.17 -2.36
N ILE A 604 13.97 4.39 -1.06
CA ILE A 604 13.62 5.69 -0.46
C ILE A 604 14.69 6.74 -0.76
N SER A 605 15.96 6.39 -0.59
CA SER A 605 17.12 7.27 -0.87
C SER A 605 17.15 7.76 -2.32
N GLU A 606 16.65 6.97 -3.27
CA GLU A 606 16.64 7.30 -4.70
C GLU A 606 15.37 8.04 -5.11
N TYR A 607 14.20 7.67 -4.58
CA TYR A 607 12.90 8.07 -5.13
C TYR A 607 12.10 9.03 -4.26
N TRP A 608 12.29 9.03 -2.94
CA TRP A 608 11.69 10.02 -2.05
C TRP A 608 12.61 11.20 -1.82
N PHE A 609 13.92 10.95 -1.75
CA PHE A 609 14.93 11.91 -1.28
C PHE A 609 15.95 12.33 -2.35
N ASP A 610 16.03 11.63 -3.49
CA ASP A 610 17.04 11.79 -4.55
C ASP A 610 18.41 12.25 -4.01
N VAL A 611 18.99 11.48 -3.09
CA VAL A 611 20.23 11.85 -2.36
C VAL A 611 21.47 11.99 -3.26
N HIS A 612 21.31 11.79 -4.57
CA HIS A 612 22.32 11.90 -5.59
C HIS A 612 22.07 13.04 -6.60
N ASP A 613 20.90 13.70 -6.56
CA ASP A 613 20.49 14.75 -7.52
C ASP A 613 20.50 14.22 -8.98
N GLU A 614 20.08 12.96 -9.16
CA GLU A 614 20.19 12.18 -10.42
C GLU A 614 18.84 11.65 -10.97
N ASN A 615 17.77 11.64 -10.18
CA ASN A 615 16.52 10.94 -10.50
C ASN A 615 15.33 11.88 -10.77
N PHE A 616 15.23 13.02 -10.08
CA PHE A 616 14.14 13.98 -10.24
C PHE A 616 14.33 14.87 -11.48
N PRO A 617 13.24 15.26 -12.19
CA PRO A 617 13.36 16.21 -13.29
C PRO A 617 13.89 17.56 -12.83
N ALA A 618 14.90 18.10 -13.53
CA ALA A 618 15.54 19.38 -13.16
C ALA A 618 14.60 20.61 -13.13
N GLY A 619 13.38 20.50 -13.65
CA GLY A 619 12.33 21.52 -13.56
C GLY A 619 11.37 21.38 -12.36
N PHE A 620 11.48 20.31 -11.57
CA PHE A 620 10.57 19.99 -10.46
C PHE A 620 10.75 20.94 -9.26
N GLY A 621 11.98 21.37 -9.00
CA GLY A 621 12.30 22.40 -8.00
C GLY A 621 12.44 21.92 -6.55
N HIS A 622 11.90 20.75 -6.21
CA HIS A 622 12.01 20.14 -4.88
C HIS A 622 13.12 19.09 -4.80
N LYS A 623 13.68 18.89 -3.61
CA LYS A 623 14.67 17.85 -3.28
C LYS A 623 14.08 16.64 -2.57
N THR A 624 12.76 16.61 -2.39
CA THR A 624 12.04 15.50 -1.76
C THR A 624 10.65 15.39 -2.38
N VAL A 625 10.01 14.24 -2.24
CA VAL A 625 8.55 14.09 -2.43
C VAL A 625 7.90 13.63 -1.13
N GLY A 626 6.63 13.98 -0.95
CA GLY A 626 5.77 13.40 0.10
C GLY A 626 5.12 12.09 -0.35
N MET A 627 4.93 11.91 -1.67
CA MET A 627 4.37 10.70 -2.26
C MET A 627 5.15 10.27 -3.49
N VAL A 628 5.33 8.96 -3.66
CA VAL A 628 5.80 8.33 -4.89
C VAL A 628 4.65 7.62 -5.59
N TRP A 629 4.49 7.89 -6.88
CA TRP A 629 3.47 7.32 -7.76
C TRP A 629 4.10 6.36 -8.77
N GLY A 630 3.33 5.46 -9.37
CA GLY A 630 3.79 4.60 -10.47
C GLY A 630 4.52 5.39 -11.55
N ASP A 631 3.89 6.41 -12.13
CA ASP A 631 4.49 7.25 -13.18
C ASP A 631 5.23 8.51 -12.70
N GLY A 632 5.37 8.75 -11.39
CA GLY A 632 5.83 10.06 -10.90
C GLY A 632 6.16 10.17 -9.41
N GLY A 633 6.16 11.42 -8.93
CA GLY A 633 6.36 11.79 -7.54
C GLY A 633 5.80 13.19 -7.24
N ALA A 634 5.31 13.40 -6.02
CA ALA A 634 4.58 14.61 -5.64
C ALA A 634 5.09 15.18 -4.30
N TYR A 635 5.42 16.48 -4.28
CA TYR A 635 5.56 17.27 -3.06
C TYR A 635 4.14 17.65 -2.56
N ALA A 636 3.43 16.64 -2.06
CA ALA A 636 2.05 16.72 -1.58
C ALA A 636 1.80 15.67 -0.47
N THR A 637 0.65 15.74 0.21
CA THR A 637 0.08 14.63 0.98
C THR A 637 -1.42 14.52 0.71
N TRP A 638 -2.02 13.39 1.10
CA TRP A 638 -3.47 13.15 1.05
C TRP A 638 -4.30 14.10 1.92
N PHE A 639 -3.69 14.86 2.85
CA PHE A 639 -4.40 15.59 3.90
C PHE A 639 -3.93 17.04 4.11
N SER A 640 -2.76 17.46 3.60
CA SER A 640 -2.17 18.75 3.90
C SER A 640 -1.22 19.27 2.83
N SER A 641 -1.29 20.57 2.55
CA SER A 641 -0.32 21.31 1.72
C SER A 641 0.77 22.01 2.56
N ALA A 642 0.83 21.78 3.87
CA ALA A 642 1.84 22.38 4.74
C ALA A 642 3.23 21.71 4.52
N PRO A 643 4.31 22.47 4.23
CA PRO A 643 5.65 21.92 4.03
C PRO A 643 6.13 20.99 5.16
N GLU A 644 5.81 21.31 6.43
CA GLU A 644 6.15 20.43 7.57
C GLU A 644 5.53 19.04 7.47
N MET A 645 4.32 18.93 6.91
CA MET A 645 3.60 17.67 6.79
C MET A 645 4.01 16.90 5.53
N ILE A 646 4.23 17.59 4.42
CA ILE A 646 4.73 17.00 3.16
C ILE A 646 6.10 16.34 3.34
N GLN A 647 6.98 16.95 4.13
CA GLN A 647 8.29 16.36 4.44
C GLN A 647 8.21 15.40 5.65
N GLY A 648 7.49 15.78 6.72
CA GLY A 648 7.41 15.00 7.96
C GLY A 648 6.73 13.64 7.83
N ILE A 649 5.83 13.45 6.85
CA ILE A 649 5.17 12.16 6.60
C ILE A 649 6.15 11.06 6.14
N ASN A 650 7.33 11.43 5.62
CA ASN A 650 8.42 10.50 5.29
C ASN A 650 9.54 10.48 6.35
N MET A 651 9.25 10.99 7.55
CA MET A 651 10.13 10.95 8.72
C MET A 651 9.47 10.15 9.85
N LEU A 652 8.17 10.35 10.08
CA LEU A 652 7.41 9.72 11.17
C LEU A 652 6.97 8.27 10.86
N PRO A 653 6.82 7.40 11.87
CA PRO A 653 7.17 7.59 13.27
C PRO A 653 8.69 7.45 13.45
N ILE A 654 9.33 8.39 14.15
CA ILE A 654 10.78 8.30 14.37
C ILE A 654 11.07 7.27 15.47
N THR A 655 12.02 6.36 15.20
CA THR A 655 12.41 5.25 16.08
C THR A 655 13.86 4.85 15.83
N GLY A 656 14.45 3.99 16.67
CA GLY A 656 15.77 3.40 16.41
C GLY A 656 15.87 2.59 15.10
N GLY A 657 14.75 2.27 14.44
CA GLY A 657 14.69 1.70 13.09
C GLY A 657 14.89 2.72 11.97
N HIS A 658 14.64 4.01 12.23
CA HIS A 658 14.67 5.10 11.24
C HIS A 658 16.03 5.78 11.09
N LEU A 659 17.08 5.21 11.70
CA LEU A 659 18.44 5.74 11.62
C LEU A 659 19.01 5.79 10.19
N TYR A 660 18.38 5.13 9.20
CA TYR A 660 18.73 5.26 7.78
C TYR A 660 18.48 6.68 7.24
N LEU A 661 17.52 7.43 7.80
CA LEU A 661 17.30 8.85 7.50
C LEU A 661 18.58 9.68 7.76
N GLY A 662 19.49 9.19 8.59
CA GLY A 662 20.79 9.80 8.91
C GLY A 662 21.98 9.23 8.15
N ASP A 663 21.80 8.29 7.23
CA ASP A 663 22.89 7.73 6.42
C ASP A 663 23.44 8.78 5.41
N HIS A 664 22.63 9.81 5.09
CA HIS A 664 22.97 10.97 4.25
C HIS A 664 22.78 12.31 5.00
N PRO A 665 23.68 12.68 5.93
CA PRO A 665 23.50 13.87 6.78
C PRO A 665 23.61 15.21 6.03
N GLU A 666 24.22 15.24 4.85
CA GLU A 666 24.17 16.36 3.91
C GLU A 666 22.75 16.57 3.34
N TYR A 667 22.05 15.48 2.99
CA TYR A 667 20.66 15.54 2.52
C TYR A 667 19.72 16.05 3.62
N VAL A 668 19.84 15.54 4.86
CA VAL A 668 19.02 15.99 6.01
C VAL A 668 19.02 17.52 6.15
N LYS A 669 20.18 18.16 5.99
CA LYS A 669 20.31 19.62 6.06
C LYS A 669 19.82 20.34 4.81
N ALA A 670 19.92 19.74 3.63
CA ALA A 670 19.36 20.30 2.40
C ALA A 670 17.82 20.27 2.43
N ASN A 671 17.23 19.15 2.85
CA ASN A 671 15.80 18.97 3.08
C ASN A 671 15.26 19.99 4.11
N TYR A 672 15.92 20.13 5.26
CA TYR A 672 15.55 21.14 6.27
C TYR A 672 15.72 22.59 5.76
N ALA A 673 16.74 22.89 4.95
CA ALA A 673 16.89 24.21 4.34
C ALA A 673 15.79 24.50 3.30
N GLU A 674 15.34 23.50 2.54
CA GLU A 674 14.16 23.61 1.70
C GLU A 674 12.89 23.85 2.54
N LEU A 675 12.72 23.13 3.65
CA LEU A 675 11.58 23.32 4.56
C LEU A 675 11.44 24.78 5.00
N LEU A 676 12.53 25.36 5.51
CA LEU A 676 12.57 26.75 5.96
C LEU A 676 12.25 27.74 4.83
N THR A 677 12.61 27.39 3.59
CA THR A 677 12.35 28.18 2.38
C THR A 677 10.87 28.10 1.98
N ASN A 678 10.34 26.89 1.80
CA ASN A 678 8.96 26.64 1.37
C ASN A 678 7.95 27.12 2.41
N LYS A 679 8.30 27.02 3.70
CA LYS A 679 7.51 27.57 4.80
C LYS A 679 7.64 29.10 4.95
N ASN A 680 8.73 29.69 4.47
CA ASN A 680 9.17 31.05 4.82
C ASN A 680 9.31 31.25 6.35
N GLY A 681 9.97 30.30 7.03
CA GLY A 681 10.21 30.37 8.48
C GLY A 681 10.45 29.00 9.16
N PRO A 682 10.72 29.00 10.49
CA PRO A 682 10.88 27.77 11.27
C PRO A 682 9.55 26.98 11.39
N PRO A 683 9.60 25.65 11.62
CA PRO A 683 8.42 24.81 11.75
C PRO A 683 7.49 25.26 12.89
N THR A 684 6.19 25.16 12.65
CA THR A 684 5.09 25.60 13.54
C THR A 684 4.10 24.49 13.89
N VAL A 685 4.08 23.40 13.10
CA VAL A 685 3.48 22.11 13.42
C VAL A 685 4.52 21.01 13.27
N TRP A 686 4.33 19.87 13.94
CA TRP A 686 5.25 18.71 13.92
C TRP A 686 6.72 19.10 14.19
N GLN A 687 6.95 20.06 15.09
CA GLN A 687 8.29 20.55 15.40
C GLN A 687 9.20 19.45 15.98
N ASP A 688 8.61 18.50 16.72
CA ASP A 688 9.28 17.29 17.15
C ASP A 688 9.82 16.50 15.96
N ILE A 689 8.95 15.99 15.09
CA ILE A 689 9.33 15.18 13.92
C ILE A 689 10.43 15.86 13.08
N ILE A 690 10.26 17.15 12.80
CA ILE A 690 11.22 17.94 12.01
C ILE A 690 12.56 18.13 12.74
N TRP A 691 12.57 18.37 14.06
CA TRP A 691 13.83 18.51 14.82
C TRP A 691 14.49 17.17 15.11
N GLU A 692 13.73 16.09 15.28
CA GLU A 692 14.23 14.72 15.40
C GLU A 692 14.91 14.26 14.11
N PHE A 693 14.32 14.53 12.94
CA PHE A 693 14.96 14.31 11.65
C PHE A 693 16.23 15.17 11.49
N LEU A 694 16.14 16.47 11.76
CA LEU A 694 17.31 17.38 11.73
C LEU A 694 18.44 16.87 12.62
N ALA A 695 18.15 16.24 13.76
CA ALA A 695 19.17 15.76 14.69
C ALA A 695 20.10 14.67 14.10
N LEU A 696 19.69 14.00 13.03
CA LEU A 696 20.51 13.04 12.29
C LEU A 696 21.58 13.72 11.41
N GLY A 697 21.35 14.97 10.99
CA GLY A 697 22.25 15.78 10.17
C GLY A 697 23.03 16.85 10.95
N ASP A 698 22.39 17.47 11.95
CA ASP A 698 22.96 18.40 12.94
C ASP A 698 22.17 18.34 14.28
N GLY A 699 22.54 17.38 15.13
CA GLY A 699 22.00 17.25 16.49
C GLY A 699 22.24 18.46 17.39
N ASP A 700 23.32 19.22 17.18
CA ASP A 700 23.57 20.41 17.97
C ASP A 700 22.59 21.55 17.58
N GLU A 701 22.11 21.61 16.34
CA GLU A 701 21.05 22.54 15.91
C GLU A 701 19.66 22.14 16.39
N ALA A 702 19.28 20.88 16.18
CA ALA A 702 18.02 20.36 16.70
C ALA A 702 17.87 20.62 18.21
N LEU A 703 18.93 20.41 18.99
CA LEU A 703 18.94 20.67 20.43
C LEU A 703 18.88 22.17 20.78
N ARG A 704 19.42 23.07 19.94
CA ARG A 704 19.21 24.53 20.09
C ARG A 704 17.74 24.89 19.86
N ASN A 705 17.14 24.37 18.80
CA ASN A 705 15.77 24.68 18.41
C ASN A 705 14.75 24.17 19.44
N PHE A 706 14.87 22.91 19.89
CA PHE A 706 14.07 22.35 20.99
C PHE A 706 14.18 23.18 22.27
N ARG A 707 15.41 23.58 22.68
CA ARG A 707 15.62 24.37 23.89
C ARG A 707 15.17 25.83 23.77
N ALA A 708 15.03 26.36 22.55
CA ALA A 708 14.44 27.68 22.31
C ALA A 708 12.90 27.67 22.35
N ASN A 709 12.25 26.55 22.01
CA ASN A 709 10.81 26.37 22.12
C ASN A 709 10.46 24.91 22.49
N SER A 710 10.38 24.63 23.80
CA SER A 710 9.86 23.34 24.32
C SER A 710 8.34 23.35 24.53
N THR A 711 7.64 24.41 24.09
CA THR A 711 6.20 24.64 24.29
C THR A 711 5.31 24.20 23.13
N PHE A 712 5.88 23.64 22.05
CA PHE A 712 5.14 23.03 20.94
C PHE A 712 4.11 21.97 21.40
N ALA A 713 3.10 21.69 20.57
CA ALA A 713 2.28 20.50 20.70
C ALA A 713 2.94 19.38 19.89
N SER A 714 3.03 18.17 20.45
CA SER A 714 3.62 17.04 19.74
C SER A 714 2.72 16.54 18.61
N GLU A 715 3.32 15.88 17.62
CA GLU A 715 2.58 14.97 16.74
C GLU A 715 1.87 13.89 17.57
N GLU A 716 0.70 13.45 17.14
CA GLU A 716 -0.22 12.67 17.96
C GLU A 716 0.34 11.31 18.42
N GLY A 717 1.21 10.69 17.60
CA GLY A 717 1.95 9.46 17.91
C GLY A 717 3.24 9.69 18.69
N GLU A 718 3.64 10.93 18.99
CA GLU A 718 4.92 11.28 19.61
C GLU A 718 4.78 11.84 21.05
N SER A 719 5.91 12.02 21.74
CA SER A 719 5.98 12.47 23.14
C SER A 719 7.24 13.29 23.40
N LYS A 720 7.10 14.39 24.17
CA LYS A 720 8.26 15.22 24.56
C LYS A 720 9.36 14.45 25.30
N ALA A 721 9.04 13.28 25.85
CA ALA A 721 10.01 12.33 26.39
C ALA A 721 10.94 11.76 25.29
N HIS A 722 10.37 11.21 24.22
CA HIS A 722 11.14 10.69 23.08
C HIS A 722 11.80 11.82 22.29
N THR A 723 11.06 12.86 21.89
CA THR A 723 11.63 14.04 21.23
C THR A 723 12.88 14.58 21.92
N PHE A 724 12.83 14.75 23.25
CA PHE A 724 13.99 15.23 23.99
C PHE A 724 15.11 14.18 24.04
N HIS A 725 14.79 12.92 24.34
CA HIS A 725 15.75 11.83 24.42
C HIS A 725 16.51 11.64 23.09
N TRP A 726 15.78 11.53 21.98
CA TRP A 726 16.32 11.35 20.63
C TRP A 726 17.27 12.49 20.24
N ILE A 727 16.77 13.73 20.25
CA ILE A 727 17.55 14.92 19.89
C ILE A 727 18.77 15.07 20.82
N ARG A 728 18.59 14.90 22.13
CA ARG A 728 19.67 15.09 23.11
C ARG A 728 20.78 14.04 22.99
N ASN A 729 20.44 12.80 22.63
CA ASN A 729 21.41 11.73 22.45
C ASN A 729 22.10 11.79 21.10
N LEU A 730 21.40 12.09 19.99
CA LEU A 730 22.06 12.33 18.70
C LEU A 730 23.01 13.54 18.75
N ALA A 731 22.65 14.62 19.47
CA ALA A 731 23.55 15.73 19.73
C ALA A 731 24.85 15.31 20.46
N ALA A 732 24.82 14.25 21.28
CA ALA A 732 26.02 13.70 21.92
C ALA A 732 26.79 12.74 20.99
N LEU A 733 26.09 11.81 20.36
CA LEU A 733 26.62 10.71 19.53
C LEU A 733 27.25 11.20 18.22
N GLY A 734 26.69 12.26 17.63
CA GLY A 734 26.94 12.65 16.25
C GLY A 734 26.19 11.76 15.26
N ASN A 735 26.56 11.89 13.98
CA ASN A 735 25.86 11.32 12.84
C ASN A 735 26.15 9.81 12.73
N VAL A 736 25.37 9.08 11.94
CA VAL A 736 25.59 7.64 11.68
C VAL A 736 26.91 7.42 10.92
N ASP A 737 27.68 6.37 11.28
CA ASP A 737 28.88 5.96 10.54
C ASP A 737 28.60 4.68 9.72
N THR A 738 28.08 4.88 8.50
CA THR A 738 27.74 3.82 7.53
C THR A 738 28.94 2.99 7.06
N THR A 739 30.18 3.39 7.40
CA THR A 739 31.38 2.62 7.03
C THR A 739 31.56 1.36 7.88
N VAL A 740 30.89 1.25 9.04
CA VAL A 740 31.02 0.11 9.96
C VAL A 740 29.72 -0.71 10.06
N THR A 741 29.82 -2.03 9.93
CA THR A 741 28.74 -2.99 10.23
C THR A 741 29.03 -3.76 11.50
N ALA A 742 28.02 -4.48 12.01
CA ALA A 742 28.09 -5.30 13.22
C ALA A 742 27.62 -6.72 12.95
N ASN A 743 28.11 -7.70 13.70
CA ASN A 743 27.69 -9.10 13.56
C ASN A 743 26.30 -9.42 14.17
N HIS A 744 25.48 -8.40 14.42
CA HIS A 744 24.22 -8.44 15.17
C HIS A 744 23.30 -7.32 14.66
N PRO A 745 22.00 -7.56 14.41
CA PRO A 745 21.14 -6.58 13.76
C PRO A 745 20.76 -5.39 14.67
N LEU A 746 20.71 -5.62 15.99
CA LEU A 746 20.42 -4.58 16.99
C LEU A 746 21.71 -3.86 17.43
N ALA A 747 22.40 -3.25 16.47
CA ALA A 747 23.64 -2.49 16.69
C ALA A 747 23.80 -1.38 15.64
N LYS A 748 24.46 -0.29 16.02
CA LYS A 748 24.76 0.85 15.13
C LYS A 748 26.07 1.51 15.57
N VAL A 749 26.73 2.25 14.68
CA VAL A 749 27.88 3.09 15.01
C VAL A 749 27.54 4.56 14.69
N PHE A 750 27.87 5.45 15.62
CA PHE A 750 27.74 6.89 15.47
C PHE A 750 29.12 7.56 15.55
N ARG A 751 29.24 8.77 15.04
CA ARG A 751 30.51 9.50 14.96
C ARG A 751 30.33 11.01 15.12
N LYS A 752 30.99 11.58 16.12
CA LYS A 752 31.16 13.04 16.27
C LYS A 752 32.61 13.42 15.99
N GLY A 753 32.85 14.10 14.86
CA GLY A 753 34.19 14.45 14.38
C GLY A 753 35.02 13.21 14.02
N THR A 754 36.08 12.94 14.79
CA THR A 754 36.93 11.74 14.64
C THR A 754 36.60 10.64 15.65
N ALA A 755 35.71 10.87 16.62
CA ALA A 755 35.41 9.94 17.69
C ALA A 755 34.16 9.10 17.35
N ARG A 756 34.27 7.77 17.47
CA ARG A 756 33.17 6.81 17.25
C ARG A 756 32.52 6.38 18.55
N THR A 757 31.22 6.16 18.53
CA THR A 757 30.47 5.45 19.56
C THR A 757 29.85 4.20 18.96
N TYR A 758 30.24 3.04 19.47
CA TYR A 758 29.73 1.74 19.08
C TYR A 758 28.57 1.39 20.01
N VAL A 759 27.39 1.10 19.45
CA VAL A 759 26.16 0.85 20.20
C VAL A 759 25.63 -0.54 19.86
N ALA A 760 25.18 -1.28 20.88
CA ALA A 760 24.46 -2.53 20.69
C ALA A 760 23.40 -2.75 21.77
N SER A 761 22.29 -3.37 21.39
CA SER A 761 21.20 -3.75 22.29
C SER A 761 21.04 -5.27 22.34
N ASN A 762 20.92 -5.79 23.56
CA ASN A 762 20.66 -7.19 23.86
C ASN A 762 19.36 -7.29 24.65
N ILE A 763 18.26 -7.54 23.94
CA ILE A 763 16.94 -7.73 24.52
C ILE A 763 16.75 -9.12 25.16
N THR A 764 17.78 -9.99 25.12
CA THR A 764 17.70 -11.39 25.54
C THR A 764 18.17 -11.64 26.97
N ALA A 765 17.74 -12.76 27.54
CA ALA A 765 18.11 -13.20 28.90
C ALA A 765 19.58 -13.68 29.06
N ALA A 766 20.39 -13.73 27.99
CA ALA A 766 21.78 -14.16 28.02
C ALA A 766 22.74 -13.06 27.55
N PRO A 767 23.92 -12.87 28.17
CA PRO A 767 24.90 -11.87 27.71
C PRO A 767 25.51 -12.26 26.36
N LEU A 768 25.74 -11.28 25.49
CA LEU A 768 26.34 -11.47 24.15
C LEU A 768 27.57 -10.58 23.94
N THR A 769 28.27 -10.78 22.83
CA THR A 769 29.37 -9.91 22.38
C THR A 769 29.19 -9.57 20.92
N VAL A 770 28.91 -8.29 20.63
CA VAL A 770 28.89 -7.77 19.26
C VAL A 770 30.32 -7.51 18.82
N THR A 771 30.63 -7.92 17.58
CA THR A 771 31.88 -7.62 16.89
C THR A 771 31.56 -6.76 15.68
N PHE A 772 32.24 -5.62 15.55
CA PHE A 772 32.08 -4.68 14.46
C PHE A 772 33.11 -4.94 13.36
N SER A 773 32.83 -4.48 12.14
CA SER A 773 33.64 -4.75 10.94
C SER A 773 35.03 -4.09 10.96
N ASP A 774 35.29 -3.15 11.88
CA ASP A 774 36.61 -2.59 12.15
C ASP A 774 37.40 -3.35 13.24
N GLY A 775 36.87 -4.48 13.73
CA GLY A 775 37.47 -5.33 14.75
C GLY A 775 37.06 -4.99 16.19
N THR A 776 36.34 -3.88 16.42
CA THR A 776 35.86 -3.49 17.74
C THR A 776 34.92 -4.54 18.33
N ARG A 777 35.01 -4.79 19.64
CA ARG A 777 34.16 -5.76 20.36
C ARG A 777 33.48 -5.10 21.55
N LEU A 778 32.16 -5.27 21.63
CA LEU A 778 31.31 -4.73 22.68
C LEU A 778 30.59 -5.89 23.39
N ALA A 779 30.92 -6.09 24.67
CA ALA A 779 30.16 -7.01 25.53
C ALA A 779 28.85 -6.33 25.95
N VAL A 780 27.72 -6.99 25.70
CA VAL A 780 26.38 -6.48 26.01
C VAL A 780 25.72 -7.44 27.01
N PRO A 781 25.55 -7.04 28.29
CA PRO A 781 24.89 -7.89 29.27
C PRO A 781 23.43 -8.22 28.86
N ALA A 782 22.85 -9.25 29.47
CA ALA A 782 21.44 -9.56 29.30
C ALA A 782 20.56 -8.35 29.64
N GLY A 783 19.58 -8.06 28.79
CA GLY A 783 18.62 -6.97 29.01
C GLY A 783 19.13 -5.55 28.86
N LYS A 784 20.29 -5.35 28.23
CA LYS A 784 20.98 -4.05 28.17
C LYS A 784 21.10 -3.50 26.75
N THR A 785 20.96 -2.18 26.63
CA THR A 785 21.72 -1.42 25.62
C THR A 785 23.08 -1.05 26.25
N ALA A 786 24.15 -1.14 25.47
CA ALA A 786 25.50 -0.78 25.89
C ALA A 786 26.21 0.06 24.81
N THR A 787 27.19 0.86 25.24
CA THR A 787 28.03 1.67 24.35
C THR A 787 29.52 1.57 24.72
N SER A 788 30.38 1.80 23.73
CA SER A 788 31.83 1.95 23.91
C SER A 788 32.44 2.91 22.88
N GLY A 789 33.67 3.35 23.10
CA GLY A 789 34.35 4.35 22.28
C GLY A 789 34.29 5.73 22.94
N ALA A 790 33.77 6.74 22.23
CA ALA A 790 33.66 8.12 22.72
C ALA A 790 32.78 8.25 23.99
N TYR A 791 31.73 7.42 24.07
CA TYR A 791 30.93 7.23 25.28
C TYR A 791 31.00 5.78 25.73
N THR A 792 30.95 5.57 27.05
CA THR A 792 30.83 4.24 27.67
C THR A 792 29.70 4.31 28.70
N TRP A 793 28.60 3.63 28.40
CA TRP A 793 27.33 3.69 29.13
C TRP A 793 26.57 2.38 28.94
N SER A 794 25.74 1.98 29.91
CA SER A 794 24.78 0.88 29.73
C SER A 794 23.53 1.03 30.61
N GLY A 795 22.37 0.82 30.01
CA GLY A 795 21.04 0.94 30.62
C GLY A 795 20.07 -0.12 30.10
N GLY A 796 18.84 -0.14 30.61
CA GLY A 796 17.87 -1.22 30.38
C GLY A 796 17.89 -2.25 31.52
N ASN A 797 16.86 -3.08 31.65
CA ASN A 797 16.90 -4.29 32.49
C ASN A 797 16.01 -5.44 31.97
N ALA A 798 15.71 -5.47 30.67
CA ALA A 798 14.80 -6.43 30.06
C ALA A 798 15.17 -7.91 30.29
N THR A 799 14.21 -8.75 30.65
CA THR A 799 14.46 -10.15 30.99
C THR A 799 13.87 -11.16 29.99
N GLY A 800 13.24 -10.70 28.91
CA GLY A 800 12.32 -11.51 28.12
C GLY A 800 12.90 -12.23 26.91
N GLY A 801 13.73 -11.58 26.09
CA GLY A 801 14.06 -12.08 24.75
C GLY A 801 14.72 -13.47 24.73
N VAL A 802 14.31 -14.29 23.76
CA VAL A 802 14.85 -15.63 23.53
C VAL A 802 16.28 -15.55 22.99
N THR A 803 17.18 -16.40 23.48
CA THR A 803 18.58 -16.42 23.02
C THR A 803 18.70 -17.02 21.61
N VAL A 804 18.94 -16.18 20.61
CA VAL A 804 19.11 -16.60 19.21
C VAL A 804 20.51 -17.20 19.00
N PRO A 805 20.65 -18.43 18.45
CA PRO A 805 21.96 -19.00 18.14
C PRO A 805 22.69 -18.20 17.05
N THR A 806 23.94 -17.80 17.33
CA THR A 806 24.81 -17.14 16.35
C THR A 806 25.48 -18.18 15.43
N GLY A 807 24.69 -18.76 14.53
CA GLY A 807 25.14 -19.72 13.51
C GLY A 807 24.45 -19.49 12.15
N PRO A 808 24.99 -20.06 11.07
CA PRO A 808 24.35 -19.99 9.75
C PRO A 808 23.00 -20.75 9.74
N PRO A 809 22.01 -20.31 8.93
CA PRO A 809 20.68 -20.92 8.93
C PRO A 809 20.69 -22.42 8.55
N PRO A 810 19.86 -23.26 9.18
CA PRO A 810 19.67 -24.65 8.75
C PRO A 810 18.90 -24.69 7.43
N THR A 811 19.48 -25.29 6.40
CA THR A 811 18.82 -25.51 5.09
C THR A 811 17.81 -26.65 5.20
N GLY A 812 16.59 -26.37 5.65
CA GLY A 812 15.52 -27.35 5.85
C GLY A 812 14.22 -26.99 5.13
N THR A 813 13.89 -27.73 4.07
CA THR A 813 12.57 -27.67 3.43
C THR A 813 11.59 -28.59 4.16
N PRO A 814 10.41 -28.14 4.61
CA PRO A 814 9.38 -29.02 5.14
C PRO A 814 8.72 -29.84 4.02
N THR A 815 8.65 -31.16 4.18
CA THR A 815 7.91 -32.04 3.27
C THR A 815 6.47 -32.22 3.78
N PRO A 816 5.42 -31.86 3.00
CA PRO A 816 4.04 -32.23 3.29
C PRO A 816 3.73 -33.65 2.80
N ASP A 817 2.83 -34.35 3.49
CA ASP A 817 2.30 -35.67 3.08
C ASP A 817 0.74 -35.61 3.09
N PRO A 818 0.03 -36.08 2.03
CA PRO A 818 -1.35 -35.63 1.78
C PRO A 818 -2.44 -36.70 2.02
N THR A 819 -3.68 -36.26 2.30
CA THR A 819 -4.89 -37.03 1.98
C THR A 819 -6.04 -36.12 1.55
N THR A 820 -6.81 -36.54 0.53
CA THR A 820 -8.05 -35.87 0.07
C THR A 820 -8.93 -36.90 -0.67
N PRO A 821 -10.25 -36.94 -0.44
CA PRO A 821 -11.18 -37.75 -1.25
C PRO A 821 -12.09 -36.89 -2.15
N THR A 822 -12.11 -37.19 -3.45
CA THR A 822 -13.00 -36.59 -4.47
C THR A 822 -14.33 -37.35 -4.58
N PRO A 823 -15.42 -36.70 -5.04
CA PRO A 823 -16.32 -37.37 -6.00
C PRO A 823 -16.81 -36.46 -7.15
N THR A 824 -17.42 -37.06 -8.17
CA THR A 824 -17.90 -36.42 -9.42
C THR A 824 -19.14 -37.20 -9.96
N PRO A 825 -19.81 -36.81 -11.06
CA PRO A 825 -21.03 -35.98 -11.10
C PRO A 825 -22.31 -36.72 -11.57
N THR A 826 -23.46 -36.02 -11.64
CA THR A 826 -24.52 -36.33 -12.64
C THR A 826 -25.47 -35.15 -12.97
N THR A 827 -26.20 -35.27 -14.09
CA THR A 827 -27.09 -34.30 -14.77
C THR A 827 -28.53 -34.29 -14.18
N ALA A 828 -29.54 -33.48 -14.58
CA ALA A 828 -29.84 -32.79 -15.85
C ALA A 828 -30.83 -31.57 -15.70
N SER A 829 -31.29 -30.99 -16.83
CA SER A 829 -32.26 -29.86 -16.95
C SER A 829 -33.51 -30.27 -17.80
N PRO A 830 -34.67 -29.55 -17.78
CA PRO A 830 -34.92 -28.49 -18.79
C PRO A 830 -35.88 -27.31 -18.39
N THR A 831 -36.03 -26.32 -19.31
CA THR A 831 -36.93 -25.13 -19.36
C THR A 831 -38.21 -25.39 -20.24
N PRO A 832 -39.03 -24.45 -20.81
CA PRO A 832 -39.20 -22.95 -20.74
C PRO A 832 -40.64 -22.50 -20.29
N THR A 833 -41.18 -21.24 -20.36
CA THR A 833 -41.65 -20.40 -21.52
C THR A 833 -42.22 -19.00 -21.08
N SER A 834 -42.74 -18.16 -22.00
CA SER A 834 -43.40 -16.82 -21.80
C SER A 834 -44.35 -16.48 -23.00
N PRO A 835 -45.42 -15.62 -22.90
CA PRO A 835 -45.41 -14.28 -23.58
C PRO A 835 -46.40 -13.12 -23.14
N SER A 836 -46.04 -11.87 -23.52
CA SER A 836 -46.75 -10.58 -23.93
C SER A 836 -48.29 -10.41 -24.17
N PRO A 837 -48.88 -9.20 -24.56
CA PRO A 837 -48.52 -7.74 -24.42
C PRO A 837 -49.67 -6.62 -24.30
N SER A 838 -49.30 -5.35 -23.96
CA SER A 838 -49.90 -4.00 -24.37
C SER A 838 -51.35 -3.54 -24.01
N PRO A 839 -51.83 -2.26 -24.24
CA PRO A 839 -51.17 -0.96 -24.63
C PRO A 839 -51.65 0.39 -23.95
N SER A 840 -50.87 1.49 -24.14
CA SER A 840 -51.18 2.98 -24.24
C SER A 840 -52.30 3.70 -23.42
N THR A 841 -52.08 4.91 -22.88
CA THR A 841 -52.31 6.24 -23.56
C THR A 841 -51.68 7.45 -22.81
N SER A 842 -51.77 8.68 -23.34
CA SER A 842 -50.88 9.85 -23.06
C SER A 842 -51.36 10.95 -22.07
N THR A 843 -50.38 11.60 -21.43
CA THR A 843 -50.38 12.79 -20.54
C THR A 843 -48.94 13.33 -20.52
N PRO A 844 -48.67 14.62 -20.18
CA PRO A 844 -47.35 15.24 -20.40
C PRO A 844 -46.22 14.45 -19.75
N THR A 845 -45.14 14.24 -20.49
CA THR A 845 -44.07 13.31 -20.13
C THR A 845 -43.17 13.86 -19.04
N LEU A 846 -42.94 13.03 -18.03
CA LEU A 846 -41.76 13.17 -17.18
C LEU A 846 -40.54 12.75 -18.01
N GLU A 847 -39.89 13.70 -18.66
CA GLU A 847 -38.55 13.46 -19.23
C GLU A 847 -37.61 13.01 -18.10
N PRO A 848 -37.01 11.80 -18.14
CA PRO A 848 -36.23 11.30 -17.01
C PRO A 848 -34.92 12.06 -16.85
N THR A 849 -34.31 12.48 -17.96
CA THR A 849 -33.10 13.31 -17.97
C THR A 849 -33.47 14.80 -17.83
N ARG A 850 -32.86 15.46 -16.86
CA ARG A 850 -32.93 16.89 -16.58
C ARG A 850 -31.55 17.53 -16.68
N TYR A 851 -31.52 18.84 -16.93
CA TYR A 851 -30.31 19.63 -17.11
C TYR A 851 -30.24 20.73 -16.04
N LEU A 852 -29.05 20.96 -15.48
CA LEU A 852 -28.85 22.01 -14.47
C LEU A 852 -28.93 23.39 -15.16
N ALA A 853 -29.91 24.21 -14.80
CA ALA A 853 -30.06 25.56 -15.34
C ALA A 853 -29.42 26.60 -14.42
N ALA A 854 -28.76 27.61 -14.99
CA ALA A 854 -28.06 28.67 -14.23
C ALA A 854 -28.98 29.53 -13.34
N GLY A 855 -30.31 29.45 -13.51
CA GLY A 855 -31.31 30.05 -12.62
C GLY A 855 -31.79 29.14 -11.48
N GLY A 856 -31.14 28.00 -11.22
CA GLY A 856 -31.54 27.04 -10.17
C GLY A 856 -32.65 26.06 -10.59
N GLY A 857 -32.86 25.86 -11.89
CA GLY A 857 -33.82 24.89 -12.44
C GLY A 857 -33.21 23.51 -12.74
N LEU A 858 -34.05 22.48 -12.80
CA LEU A 858 -33.75 21.16 -13.38
C LEU A 858 -34.61 20.93 -14.63
N ASP A 859 -34.20 21.55 -15.74
CA ASP A 859 -35.03 21.67 -16.95
C ASP A 859 -35.13 20.35 -17.72
N GLY A 860 -36.28 20.07 -18.36
CA GLY A 860 -36.48 18.88 -19.19
C GLY A 860 -35.80 18.90 -20.56
N THR A 861 -35.12 19.99 -20.90
CA THR A 861 -34.44 20.21 -22.19
C THR A 861 -33.11 20.92 -21.95
N ALA A 862 -32.10 20.60 -22.75
CA ALA A 862 -30.79 21.22 -22.62
C ALA A 862 -30.86 22.74 -22.89
N GLY A 863 -30.53 23.54 -21.86
CA GLY A 863 -30.20 24.95 -22.04
C GLY A 863 -28.82 25.15 -22.68
N PRO A 864 -28.47 26.38 -23.10
CA PRO A 864 -27.15 26.67 -23.64
C PRO A 864 -26.04 26.45 -22.61
N ALA A 865 -24.88 26.00 -23.09
CA ALA A 865 -23.67 25.78 -22.30
C ALA A 865 -23.31 26.95 -21.39
N GLY A 866 -23.18 26.68 -20.08
CA GLY A 866 -22.78 27.67 -19.08
C GLY A 866 -22.06 27.04 -17.88
N THR A 867 -21.91 27.84 -16.82
CA THR A 867 -21.31 27.45 -15.54
C THR A 867 -21.85 28.34 -14.41
N VAL A 868 -21.94 27.82 -13.19
CA VAL A 868 -22.13 28.61 -11.96
C VAL A 868 -21.04 28.27 -10.94
N THR A 869 -20.72 29.22 -10.06
CA THR A 869 -19.62 29.08 -9.07
C THR A 869 -20.11 28.41 -7.79
N VAL A 870 -19.47 27.30 -7.44
CA VAL A 870 -19.53 26.67 -6.12
C VAL A 870 -18.46 27.33 -5.25
N VAL A 871 -18.83 27.82 -4.06
CA VAL A 871 -17.88 28.51 -3.16
C VAL A 871 -16.88 27.54 -2.52
N ALA A 872 -15.74 28.06 -2.06
CA ALA A 872 -14.75 27.29 -1.31
C ALA A 872 -15.33 26.66 -0.03
N ALA A 873 -14.88 25.46 0.34
CA ALA A 873 -15.29 24.81 1.58
C ALA A 873 -14.73 25.54 2.81
N ASN A 874 -13.43 25.91 2.78
CA ASN A 874 -12.70 26.50 3.92
C ASN A 874 -12.72 25.62 5.19
N GLY A 875 -12.78 24.30 5.00
CA GLY A 875 -12.93 23.30 6.05
C GLY A 875 -13.24 21.93 5.44
N ASN A 876 -13.70 20.99 6.28
CA ASN A 876 -14.29 19.73 5.84
C ASN A 876 -15.80 19.75 6.11
N HIS A 877 -16.57 19.55 5.04
CA HIS A 877 -18.02 19.56 4.96
C HIS A 877 -18.56 18.34 4.21
N ASP A 878 -17.84 17.21 4.27
CA ASP A 878 -18.28 15.93 3.72
C ASP A 878 -19.65 15.52 4.29
N GLY A 879 -20.54 15.08 3.41
CA GLY A 879 -21.92 14.70 3.70
C GLY A 879 -22.85 15.87 4.08
N THR A 880 -22.33 17.09 4.25
CA THR A 880 -23.05 18.22 4.88
C THR A 880 -23.03 19.47 3.99
N PRO A 881 -24.08 19.70 3.16
CA PRO A 881 -24.10 20.82 2.23
C PRO A 881 -23.91 22.19 2.90
N THR A 882 -22.81 22.83 2.54
CA THR A 882 -22.41 24.14 3.06
C THR A 882 -22.35 25.13 1.89
N SER A 883 -23.21 26.14 1.93
CA SER A 883 -23.43 27.10 0.82
C SER A 883 -23.58 26.44 -0.58
N PRO A 884 -24.42 25.40 -0.74
CA PRO A 884 -24.55 24.70 -2.02
C PRO A 884 -25.19 25.56 -3.11
N GLN A 885 -24.80 25.30 -4.36
CA GLN A 885 -25.64 25.62 -5.52
C GLN A 885 -26.83 24.66 -5.56
N VAL A 886 -28.04 25.19 -5.77
CA VAL A 886 -29.29 24.43 -5.63
C VAL A 886 -30.09 24.49 -6.93
N PHE A 887 -30.47 23.31 -7.44
CA PHE A 887 -31.24 23.14 -8.67
C PHE A 887 -32.51 22.34 -8.36
N THR A 888 -33.68 22.80 -8.80
CA THR A 888 -34.97 22.20 -8.41
C THR A 888 -35.92 22.03 -9.59
N ALA A 889 -36.73 20.96 -9.57
CA ALA A 889 -37.94 20.83 -10.39
C ALA A 889 -39.11 20.30 -9.54
N THR A 890 -40.24 21.00 -9.61
CA THR A 890 -41.48 20.77 -8.82
C THR A 890 -42.62 20.28 -9.70
N GLY A 891 -43.63 19.62 -9.13
CA GLY A 891 -44.82 19.18 -9.88
C GLY A 891 -44.59 17.90 -10.69
N LEU A 892 -43.54 17.17 -10.40
CA LEU A 892 -43.13 15.97 -11.13
C LEU A 892 -44.06 14.79 -10.81
N THR A 893 -44.46 14.04 -11.83
CA THR A 893 -45.32 12.85 -11.67
C THR A 893 -44.79 11.72 -12.55
N GLY A 894 -44.62 10.52 -11.99
CA GLY A 894 -44.10 9.36 -12.73
C GLY A 894 -43.94 8.10 -11.88
N THR A 895 -43.88 6.96 -12.56
CA THR A 895 -43.77 5.64 -11.95
C THR A 895 -42.30 5.33 -11.66
N TYR A 896 -41.98 4.90 -10.44
CA TYR A 896 -40.62 4.47 -10.09
C TYR A 896 -40.29 3.14 -10.80
N THR A 897 -39.15 3.09 -11.48
CA THR A 897 -38.80 1.94 -12.36
C THR A 897 -38.04 0.82 -11.65
N GLY A 898 -37.65 1.02 -10.39
CA GLY A 898 -36.65 0.17 -9.72
C GLY A 898 -35.20 0.49 -10.13
N GLY A 899 -34.99 1.47 -11.01
CA GLY A 899 -33.66 2.01 -11.31
C GLY A 899 -33.09 2.89 -10.19
N THR A 900 -31.88 3.40 -10.38
CA THR A 900 -31.23 4.34 -9.44
C THR A 900 -31.01 5.71 -10.08
N THR A 901 -30.93 6.73 -9.23
CA THR A 901 -30.54 8.09 -9.59
C THR A 901 -29.17 8.10 -10.25
N ALA A 902 -29.06 8.72 -11.42
CA ALA A 902 -27.80 8.89 -12.14
C ALA A 902 -27.54 10.37 -12.46
N PHE A 903 -26.28 10.79 -12.52
CA PHE A 903 -25.91 12.14 -12.93
C PHE A 903 -24.54 12.18 -13.58
N ASP A 904 -24.31 13.19 -14.41
CA ASP A 904 -23.01 13.48 -15.00
C ASP A 904 -22.83 15.00 -15.05
N LEU A 905 -22.19 15.53 -14.00
CA LEU A 905 -21.97 16.95 -13.78
C LEU A 905 -20.58 17.32 -14.31
N GLY A 906 -20.52 18.33 -15.18
CA GLY A 906 -19.24 18.97 -15.49
C GLY A 906 -18.77 19.80 -14.30
N VAL A 907 -17.57 19.56 -13.79
CA VAL A 907 -16.94 20.35 -12.71
C VAL A 907 -15.53 20.77 -13.12
N ASP A 908 -15.08 21.93 -12.67
CA ASP A 908 -13.78 22.52 -13.05
C ASP A 908 -13.28 23.42 -11.91
N ALA A 909 -12.18 23.02 -11.26
CA ALA A 909 -11.53 23.76 -10.17
C ALA A 909 -10.39 24.69 -10.67
N GLY A 910 -10.17 24.75 -11.98
CA GLY A 910 -9.20 25.61 -12.64
C GLY A 910 -7.76 25.19 -12.36
N ILE A 911 -7.14 25.78 -11.34
CA ILE A 911 -5.76 25.48 -10.91
C ILE A 911 -5.68 25.20 -9.39
N ALA A 912 -6.83 24.88 -8.77
CA ALA A 912 -6.95 24.71 -7.34
C ALA A 912 -6.71 23.26 -6.90
N VAL A 913 -5.50 23.01 -6.35
CA VAL A 913 -5.16 21.73 -5.70
C VAL A 913 -6.04 21.50 -4.46
N GLY A 914 -6.50 20.26 -4.25
CA GLY A 914 -7.16 19.83 -3.01
C GLY A 914 -8.64 20.23 -2.88
N ASN A 915 -9.30 20.59 -3.98
CA ASN A 915 -10.74 20.80 -4.02
C ASN A 915 -11.50 19.47 -4.17
N GLY A 916 -12.71 19.38 -3.59
CA GLY A 916 -13.56 18.20 -3.70
C GLY A 916 -15.04 18.56 -3.76
N VAL A 917 -15.70 18.31 -4.90
CA VAL A 917 -17.10 18.66 -5.15
C VAL A 917 -18.02 17.52 -4.73
N GLN A 918 -19.08 17.82 -3.98
CA GLN A 918 -20.06 16.83 -3.53
C GLN A 918 -21.48 17.21 -3.98
N ALA A 919 -22.29 16.18 -4.25
CA ALA A 919 -23.67 16.31 -4.68
C ALA A 919 -24.63 15.56 -3.75
N ARG A 920 -25.81 16.12 -3.56
CA ARG A 920 -26.94 15.51 -2.86
C ARG A 920 -28.21 15.66 -3.68
N VAL A 921 -28.95 14.58 -3.86
CA VAL A 921 -30.25 14.57 -4.53
C VAL A 921 -31.32 14.29 -3.48
N SER A 922 -32.41 15.06 -3.50
CA SER A 922 -33.53 14.94 -2.56
C SER A 922 -34.85 14.85 -3.31
N TYR A 923 -35.71 13.93 -2.89
CA TYR A 923 -36.99 13.58 -3.49
C TYR A 923 -38.10 13.79 -2.45
N ASP A 924 -38.97 14.74 -2.74
CA ASP A 924 -40.32 14.91 -2.20
C ASP A 924 -41.24 14.16 -3.15
N LEU A 925 -41.87 13.06 -2.71
CA LEU A 925 -42.63 12.18 -3.60
C LEU A 925 -44.08 12.63 -3.77
N THR A 926 -44.61 13.37 -2.79
CA THR A 926 -46.04 13.73 -2.64
C THR A 926 -46.35 15.17 -3.04
N GLY A 927 -45.35 16.03 -3.13
CA GLY A 927 -45.48 17.47 -3.31
C GLY A 927 -45.84 18.22 -2.02
N ASP A 928 -45.61 17.62 -0.83
CA ASP A 928 -45.95 18.24 0.45
C ASP A 928 -44.84 19.12 1.05
N GLY A 929 -43.65 19.12 0.45
CA GLY A 929 -42.48 19.91 0.87
C GLY A 929 -41.55 19.20 1.85
N SER A 930 -41.84 17.96 2.26
CA SER A 930 -40.90 17.07 2.95
C SER A 930 -40.11 16.23 1.94
N PHE A 931 -38.86 15.88 2.24
CA PHE A 931 -38.05 14.99 1.40
C PHE A 931 -38.10 13.55 1.94
N ASP A 932 -38.94 12.70 1.33
CA ASP A 932 -39.08 11.27 1.66
C ASP A 932 -37.79 10.47 1.42
N ARG A 933 -37.01 10.84 0.41
CA ARG A 933 -35.76 10.17 0.05
C ARG A 933 -34.66 11.20 -0.18
N VAL A 934 -33.55 11.05 0.52
CA VAL A 934 -32.35 11.89 0.36
C VAL A 934 -31.16 10.98 0.07
N GLU A 935 -30.34 11.37 -0.90
CA GLU A 935 -29.20 10.61 -1.44
C GLU A 935 -27.99 11.53 -1.52
N THR A 936 -27.04 11.36 -0.62
CA THR A 936 -25.76 12.10 -0.62
C THR A 936 -24.69 11.21 -1.22
N TYR A 937 -23.94 11.73 -2.20
CA TYR A 937 -22.90 10.99 -2.90
C TYR A 937 -21.53 11.27 -2.28
N ARG A 938 -20.55 10.37 -2.45
CA ARG A 938 -19.15 10.68 -2.10
C ARG A 938 -18.68 11.88 -2.92
N TYR A 939 -17.83 12.72 -2.35
CA TYR A 939 -17.25 13.85 -3.09
C TYR A 939 -16.30 13.35 -4.19
N PHE A 940 -16.15 14.16 -5.23
CA PHE A 940 -15.21 13.98 -6.32
C PHE A 940 -14.06 14.96 -6.12
N ALA A 941 -12.87 14.44 -5.83
CA ALA A 941 -11.64 15.23 -5.84
C ALA A 941 -11.38 15.72 -7.27
N THR A 942 -11.19 17.02 -7.44
CA THR A 942 -10.93 17.67 -8.73
C THR A 942 -9.43 17.81 -8.94
N ASP A 943 -8.95 17.55 -10.15
CA ASP A 943 -7.57 17.88 -10.54
C ASP A 943 -7.34 19.41 -10.65
N PRO A 944 -6.08 19.89 -10.64
CA PRO A 944 -5.74 21.30 -10.78
C PRO A 944 -5.49 21.71 -12.24
N ILE A 945 -6.20 21.10 -13.20
CA ILE A 945 -6.08 21.38 -14.64
C ILE A 945 -7.35 22.10 -15.13
N VAL A 946 -7.18 23.20 -15.87
CA VAL A 946 -8.31 24.00 -16.37
C VAL A 946 -9.10 23.22 -17.42
N GLY A 947 -10.25 22.65 -17.02
CA GLY A 947 -11.11 21.84 -17.87
C GLY A 947 -12.29 21.23 -17.12
N LEU A 948 -13.34 20.83 -17.86
CA LEU A 948 -14.52 20.18 -17.28
C LEU A 948 -14.27 18.68 -17.07
N GLU A 949 -13.87 18.34 -15.85
CA GLU A 949 -13.95 16.99 -15.29
C GLU A 949 -15.42 16.53 -15.16
N ARG A 950 -15.63 15.23 -14.86
CA ARG A 950 -16.93 14.58 -14.94
C ARG A 950 -17.31 13.87 -13.64
N TYR A 951 -17.90 14.62 -12.71
CA TYR A 951 -18.45 14.08 -11.47
C TYR A 951 -19.76 13.32 -11.75
N ARG A 952 -19.74 12.01 -11.50
CA ARG A 952 -20.87 11.09 -11.77
C ARG A 952 -21.36 10.39 -10.51
N GLN A 953 -22.59 9.85 -10.55
CA GLN A 953 -23.14 9.05 -9.45
C GLN A 953 -22.29 7.81 -9.13
N THR A 954 -21.42 7.38 -10.06
CA THR A 954 -20.49 6.26 -9.92
C THR A 954 -19.42 6.45 -8.85
N GLN A 955 -19.23 7.68 -8.33
CA GLN A 955 -18.46 7.91 -7.10
C GLN A 955 -19.13 7.26 -5.87
N GLY A 956 -20.40 6.86 -5.98
CA GLY A 956 -21.12 6.10 -4.98
C GLY A 956 -21.89 6.95 -3.97
N LEU A 957 -22.84 6.33 -3.28
CA LEU A 957 -23.57 6.96 -2.18
C LEU A 957 -22.68 7.00 -0.92
N ALA A 958 -22.53 8.19 -0.33
CA ALA A 958 -21.98 8.38 1.01
C ALA A 958 -23.04 8.13 2.08
N SER A 959 -24.29 8.57 1.85
CA SER A 959 -25.43 8.26 2.70
C SER A 959 -26.74 8.31 1.93
N ALA A 960 -27.76 7.57 2.39
CA ALA A 960 -29.12 7.74 1.90
C ALA A 960 -30.15 7.40 2.98
N THR A 961 -31.25 8.16 3.00
CA THR A 961 -32.37 7.98 3.95
C THR A 961 -33.69 7.80 3.21
N GLY A 962 -34.59 6.99 3.77
CA GLY A 962 -35.88 6.67 3.15
C GLY A 962 -35.77 5.86 1.85
N THR A 963 -36.84 5.80 1.06
CA THR A 963 -36.95 4.92 -0.12
C THR A 963 -37.57 5.65 -1.31
N LEU A 964 -37.06 5.39 -2.52
CA LEU A 964 -37.70 5.84 -3.75
C LEU A 964 -39.07 5.14 -3.92
N GLY A 965 -40.07 5.94 -4.29
CA GLY A 965 -41.42 5.52 -4.66
C GLY A 965 -41.95 6.41 -5.78
N ASN A 966 -43.19 6.21 -6.22
CA ASN A 966 -43.78 6.99 -7.32
C ASN A 966 -43.84 8.49 -6.98
N LEU A 967 -43.53 9.34 -7.97
CA LEU A 967 -43.70 10.79 -7.89
C LEU A 967 -45.17 11.15 -8.23
N ALA A 968 -45.79 12.00 -7.42
CA ALA A 968 -47.18 12.45 -7.59
C ALA A 968 -47.32 13.95 -7.28
N GLY A 969 -46.90 14.82 -8.21
CA GLY A 969 -46.78 16.26 -8.00
C GLY A 969 -45.51 16.69 -7.25
N GLY A 970 -44.62 15.73 -6.97
CA GLY A 970 -43.44 15.87 -6.12
C GLY A 970 -42.33 16.79 -6.65
N THR A 971 -41.30 16.94 -5.83
CA THR A 971 -40.16 17.84 -6.07
C THR A 971 -38.85 17.06 -6.04
N VAL A 972 -37.99 17.28 -7.04
CA VAL A 972 -36.59 16.86 -7.01
C VAL A 972 -35.70 18.06 -6.86
N LYS A 973 -34.77 18.00 -5.90
CA LYS A 973 -33.76 19.01 -5.61
C LYS A 973 -32.36 18.39 -5.71
N VAL A 974 -31.45 19.04 -6.40
CA VAL A 974 -30.01 18.73 -6.44
C VAL A 974 -29.26 19.86 -5.75
N GLU A 975 -28.37 19.52 -4.82
CA GLU A 975 -27.49 20.44 -4.10
C GLU A 975 -26.04 20.07 -4.40
N VAL A 976 -25.21 21.05 -4.79
CA VAL A 976 -23.78 20.86 -5.14
C VAL A 976 -22.91 21.85 -4.36
N TRP A 977 -21.94 21.35 -3.59
CA TRP A 977 -21.02 22.15 -2.77
C TRP A 977 -19.59 21.63 -2.85
N ASN A 978 -18.61 22.42 -2.43
CA ASN A 978 -17.28 21.89 -2.12
C ASN A 978 -17.31 21.30 -0.72
N ALA A 979 -17.05 20.00 -0.59
CA ALA A 979 -16.91 19.30 0.67
C ALA A 979 -15.53 19.55 1.30
N ILE A 980 -14.50 19.68 0.48
CA ILE A 980 -13.13 20.05 0.88
C ILE A 980 -12.55 21.07 -0.10
N GLY A 981 -11.49 21.76 0.35
CA GLY A 981 -10.74 22.72 -0.47
C GLY A 981 -11.00 24.18 -0.11
N ASN A 982 -9.96 25.00 -0.31
CA ASN A 982 -9.95 26.42 0.07
C ASN A 982 -10.21 27.37 -1.11
N ASN A 983 -10.51 26.84 -2.29
CA ASN A 983 -10.78 27.62 -3.51
C ASN A 983 -12.21 27.38 -4.04
N PRO A 984 -12.81 28.33 -4.77
CA PRO A 984 -14.06 28.08 -5.50
C PRO A 984 -13.87 27.01 -6.59
N THR A 985 -14.95 26.33 -6.94
CA THR A 985 -15.03 25.41 -8.09
C THR A 985 -16.16 25.90 -9.01
N THR A 986 -16.16 25.54 -10.29
CA THR A 986 -17.33 25.78 -11.16
C THR A 986 -18.07 24.47 -11.46
N VAL A 987 -19.39 24.54 -11.59
CA VAL A 987 -20.22 23.45 -12.09
C VAL A 987 -20.92 23.88 -13.37
N GLY A 988 -20.88 23.03 -14.39
CA GLY A 988 -21.48 23.26 -15.69
C GLY A 988 -23.01 23.34 -15.63
N THR A 989 -23.59 24.14 -16.52
CA THR A 989 -25.05 24.29 -16.70
C THR A 989 -25.43 24.17 -18.17
N GLY A 990 -26.71 23.90 -18.44
CA GLY A 990 -27.20 23.60 -19.78
C GLY A 990 -26.81 22.18 -20.22
N ASP A 991 -26.44 22.02 -21.48
CA ASP A 991 -25.93 20.77 -22.08
C ASP A 991 -24.72 20.14 -21.33
N ARG A 992 -24.02 20.89 -20.47
CA ARG A 992 -22.83 20.43 -19.75
C ARG A 992 -23.09 19.50 -18.56
N SER A 993 -24.27 19.54 -17.93
CA SER A 993 -24.53 18.79 -16.69
C SER A 993 -25.93 18.22 -16.63
N THR A 994 -26.04 16.90 -16.40
CA THR A 994 -27.30 16.17 -16.41
C THR A 994 -27.56 15.39 -15.13
N ILE A 995 -28.84 15.20 -14.81
CA ILE A 995 -29.34 14.20 -13.86
C ILE A 995 -30.43 13.37 -14.53
N THR A 996 -30.33 12.05 -14.47
CA THR A 996 -31.36 11.11 -14.95
C THR A 996 -32.05 10.47 -13.76
N LEU A 997 -33.34 10.76 -13.64
CA LEU A 997 -34.21 10.33 -12.56
C LEU A 997 -34.70 8.89 -12.83
N PRO A 998 -34.82 8.01 -11.82
CA PRO A 998 -35.16 6.58 -12.00
C PRO A 998 -36.66 6.31 -12.26
N TYR A 999 -37.28 7.14 -13.08
CA TYR A 999 -38.72 7.20 -13.26
C TYR A 999 -39.11 7.01 -14.72
N SER A 1000 -40.16 6.24 -14.95
CA SER A 1000 -40.88 6.23 -16.21
C SER A 1000 -42.09 7.15 -16.10
N ARG A 1001 -42.78 7.27 -17.23
CA ARG A 1001 -44.17 7.67 -17.27
C ARG A 1001 -45.08 6.69 -16.49
#